data_AF-A0A953EVN8-F1
#
_entry.id   AF-A0A953EVN8-F1
#
_cell.length_a   1.000
_cell.length_b   1.000
_cell.length_c   1.000
_cell.angle_alpha   90.00
_cell.angle_beta   90.00
_cell.angle_gamma   90.00
#
_symmetry.space_group_name_H-M   'P 1'
#
loop_
_entity.id
_entity.type
_entity.pdbx_description
1 polymer ?
#
loop_
_entity_poly.entity_id
_entity_poly.type
_entity_poly.pdbx_seq_one_letter_code
_entity_poly.pdbx_strand_id
1 'polypeptide(L)'
;MVRVGTPEAVAVLARTDAVLNALSSATVAWDVHGTVLAWNRSAEEMYGWTRDEVLGRHLAEVLILPEEAESVRSLGRSVEAGTPWDGDLTMVRGDGGTMRVHVHLRPVRNDDGVIVGSVGTADDVTQQRAVEERAADLTNHLLMALAGGELGTWRRDIATGVIEWDAAMDRLYGLEPGEFDGTYEGWIARVHPDDRAETERAIADAVAAGESYGLEYRVVWPDGTVRWLQGRAMIRFGADGTVAGTIGCSGDVTDRKLTELENARRAVEAERLVEEGNLQRRRLEFLASLNEAALRATDHRDLMRSVTAAAVPELGDWCTIHFFDQVGSLDPEVILAHFDPDKVAWIHDLMVKSPYNPNGPIGASLVVRTGTTQFVPEFGDEFIEEAIAGGFRGMTPDQLRSIVEGLNLTSLIAVPLITKRGVIGAMQFVSAESGRIYGSEDVSLAETAASRIAEALDNAWLRDQQREVATILQSALLPHRLPQINGVSVAVRYWAAGAASEVGGDFYDLFRIPPRPGQNDAPERWAVVIGDVCGTGPEAAAVTALARHTIRAAATHGASPVEVLEWLNSAMLASDSDRFCTVCYCTLERVDAAAWRFTSVAGGHPLPLMARRNAPAHQLGSPGTLLGVLPRLKLSPSVVDLVVGDTVVLHTDGVTDVPAPYGIDEAAMSELVGEATGVDGRAERVAERLGLAVQKVLPVPQRDDDIALVVLRITGDSIDGAGGGDDASANAGEPAEVAVLGERSFDRTPGSVAVAREYVVSTVAMPMFDDSLRLAVSELATNAVIHARSDFRIRVSAAGTGIRVEIQDDSERLPIRNHQPFNAVSGRGIGIVDHVAARWGVTPMVGGKSVWFELQL
;
A
#
# COMPACT_ATOMS: atom_id res chain seq x y z
N MET A 1 -41.82 -84.80 102.69
CA MET A 1 -42.18 -86.21 102.92
C MET A 1 -42.08 -86.92 101.57
N VAL A 2 -41.10 -87.83 101.43
CA VAL A 2 -40.96 -88.91 100.41
C VAL A 2 -40.78 -88.47 98.93
N ARG A 3 -39.82 -88.93 98.12
CA ARG A 3 -38.57 -89.73 98.22
C ARG A 3 -37.76 -89.50 96.92
N VAL A 4 -36.46 -89.28 97.08
CA VAL A 4 -35.29 -89.72 96.27
C VAL A 4 -35.57 -90.38 94.90
N GLY A 5 -35.12 -89.73 93.83
CA GLY A 5 -34.71 -90.35 92.56
C GLY A 5 -33.20 -90.70 92.60
N THR A 6 -32.80 -91.75 91.88
CA THR A 6 -31.53 -92.50 91.99
C THR A 6 -30.27 -91.80 91.41
N PRO A 7 -29.04 -92.12 91.88
CA PRO A 7 -27.77 -91.52 91.40
C PRO A 7 -27.37 -91.82 89.94
N GLU A 8 -27.96 -92.85 89.30
CA GLU A 8 -27.59 -93.25 87.93
C GLU A 8 -28.15 -92.31 86.84
N ALA A 9 -29.29 -91.65 87.07
CA ALA A 9 -29.86 -90.70 86.11
C ALA A 9 -29.06 -89.38 86.01
N VAL A 10 -28.43 -88.96 87.12
CA VAL A 10 -27.55 -87.75 87.17
C VAL A 10 -26.22 -88.00 86.46
N ALA A 11 -25.71 -89.23 86.46
CA ALA A 11 -24.44 -89.60 85.82
C ALA A 11 -24.52 -89.70 84.28
N VAL A 12 -25.68 -90.08 83.73
CA VAL A 12 -25.91 -90.17 82.26
C VAL A 12 -26.10 -88.79 81.63
N LEU A 13 -26.81 -87.89 82.32
CA LEU A 13 -26.95 -86.48 81.92
C LEU A 13 -25.60 -85.73 81.95
N ALA A 14 -24.79 -85.90 83.00
CA ALA A 14 -23.47 -85.27 83.09
C ALA A 14 -22.46 -85.78 82.05
N ARG A 15 -22.57 -87.04 81.58
CA ARG A 15 -21.69 -87.61 80.54
C ARG A 15 -22.00 -87.09 79.14
N THR A 16 -23.26 -86.81 78.84
CA THR A 16 -23.71 -86.35 77.52
C THR A 16 -23.25 -84.91 77.25
N ASP A 17 -23.28 -84.06 78.28
CA ASP A 17 -22.80 -82.67 78.21
C ASP A 17 -21.29 -82.55 77.95
N ALA A 18 -20.49 -83.42 78.57
CA ALA A 18 -19.04 -83.42 78.38
C ALA A 18 -18.65 -83.77 76.94
N VAL A 19 -19.41 -84.64 76.28
CA VAL A 19 -19.18 -85.03 74.88
C VAL A 19 -19.54 -83.90 73.92
N LEU A 20 -20.70 -83.27 74.11
CA LEU A 20 -21.14 -82.16 73.25
C LEU A 20 -20.20 -80.95 73.36
N ASN A 21 -19.67 -80.67 74.57
CA ASN A 21 -18.71 -79.59 74.80
C ASN A 21 -17.29 -79.88 74.27
N ALA A 22 -16.99 -81.12 73.89
CA ALA A 22 -15.72 -81.46 73.24
C ALA A 22 -15.73 -81.23 71.72
N LEU A 23 -16.92 -81.04 71.12
CA LEU A 23 -17.04 -80.72 69.69
C LEU A 23 -16.61 -79.28 69.43
N SER A 24 -15.83 -79.07 68.37
CA SER A 24 -15.37 -77.75 67.93
C SER A 24 -16.42 -76.95 67.14
N SER A 25 -17.48 -77.61 66.68
CA SER A 25 -18.60 -76.99 65.97
C SER A 25 -19.68 -76.55 66.95
N ALA A 26 -20.32 -75.41 66.67
CA ALA A 26 -21.51 -74.97 67.41
C ALA A 26 -22.61 -76.03 67.23
N THR A 27 -22.95 -76.74 68.31
CA THR A 27 -23.85 -77.90 68.27
C THR A 27 -25.03 -77.67 69.19
N VAL A 28 -26.23 -77.77 68.63
CA VAL A 28 -27.49 -77.50 69.29
C VAL A 28 -28.42 -78.69 69.10
N ALA A 29 -29.07 -79.15 70.17
CA ALA A 29 -30.08 -80.20 70.10
C ALA A 29 -31.43 -79.67 70.59
N TRP A 30 -32.52 -80.07 69.96
CA TRP A 30 -33.88 -79.70 70.35
C TRP A 30 -34.86 -80.85 70.16
N ASP A 31 -35.99 -80.81 70.87
CA ASP A 31 -37.05 -81.82 70.76
C ASP A 31 -37.94 -81.60 69.53
N VAL A 32 -38.91 -82.50 69.32
CA VAL A 32 -39.89 -82.39 68.21
C VAL A 32 -40.79 -81.15 68.27
N HIS A 33 -40.82 -80.44 69.40
CA HIS A 33 -41.58 -79.21 69.59
C HIS A 33 -40.72 -77.94 69.41
N GLY A 34 -39.44 -78.09 69.03
CA GLY A 34 -38.52 -76.97 68.83
C GLY A 34 -37.85 -76.48 70.11
N THR A 35 -38.03 -77.17 71.24
CA THR A 35 -37.47 -76.78 72.54
C THR A 35 -36.01 -77.19 72.63
N VAL A 36 -35.11 -76.26 72.95
CA VAL A 36 -33.66 -76.54 73.05
C VAL A 36 -33.37 -77.45 74.25
N LEU A 37 -32.80 -78.61 73.96
CA LEU A 37 -32.40 -79.65 74.91
C LEU A 37 -30.91 -79.60 75.24
N ALA A 38 -30.08 -79.22 74.28
CA ALA A 38 -28.64 -79.11 74.47
C ALA A 38 -28.06 -77.94 73.69
N TRP A 39 -27.08 -77.29 74.31
CA TRP A 39 -26.39 -76.11 73.80
C TRP A 39 -24.94 -76.22 74.24
N ASN A 40 -24.03 -76.51 73.32
CA ASN A 40 -22.62 -76.72 73.66
C ASN A 40 -21.84 -75.40 73.79
N ARG A 41 -20.64 -75.48 74.36
CA ARG A 41 -19.75 -74.33 74.55
C ARG A 41 -19.45 -73.57 73.25
N SER A 42 -19.22 -74.29 72.14
CA SER A 42 -18.99 -73.64 70.85
C SER A 42 -20.23 -72.89 70.33
N ALA A 43 -21.45 -73.33 70.66
CA ALA A 43 -22.67 -72.59 70.36
C ALA A 43 -22.81 -71.34 71.24
N GLU A 44 -22.40 -71.39 72.51
CA GLU A 44 -22.33 -70.19 73.36
C GLU A 44 -21.34 -69.16 72.80
N GLU A 45 -20.15 -69.61 72.40
CA GLU A 45 -19.11 -68.74 71.85
C GLU A 45 -19.49 -68.17 70.47
N MET A 46 -20.12 -68.97 69.59
CA MET A 46 -20.50 -68.54 68.25
C MET A 46 -21.71 -67.60 68.23
N TYR A 47 -22.79 -67.97 68.94
CA TYR A 47 -24.05 -67.23 68.90
C TYR A 47 -24.16 -66.18 70.02
N GLY A 48 -23.30 -66.23 71.04
CA GLY A 48 -23.29 -65.23 72.13
C GLY A 48 -24.42 -65.38 73.14
N TRP A 49 -25.17 -66.48 73.10
CA TRP A 49 -26.18 -66.82 74.10
C TRP A 49 -25.64 -67.86 75.07
N THR A 50 -25.83 -67.65 76.38
CA THR A 50 -25.42 -68.66 77.37
C THR A 50 -26.41 -69.82 77.40
N ARG A 51 -25.93 -71.01 77.75
CA ARG A 51 -26.74 -72.23 77.83
C ARG A 51 -27.95 -72.07 78.73
N ASP A 52 -27.77 -71.43 79.89
CA ASP A 52 -28.84 -71.22 80.87
C ASP A 52 -29.95 -70.28 80.34
N GLU A 53 -29.63 -69.37 79.42
CA GLU A 53 -30.60 -68.46 78.79
C GLU A 53 -31.42 -69.10 77.67
N VAL A 54 -30.94 -70.22 77.12
CA VAL A 54 -31.48 -70.84 75.90
C VAL A 54 -32.16 -72.17 76.17
N LEU A 55 -31.67 -72.95 77.14
CA LEU A 55 -32.28 -74.25 77.49
C LEU A 55 -33.76 -74.08 77.84
N GLY A 56 -34.60 -74.93 77.25
CA GLY A 56 -36.05 -74.89 77.47
C GLY A 56 -36.81 -73.82 76.68
N ARG A 57 -36.13 -72.96 75.91
CA ARG A 57 -36.76 -72.02 74.96
C ARG A 57 -36.90 -72.64 73.58
N HIS A 58 -37.77 -72.06 72.76
CA HIS A 58 -37.93 -72.49 71.38
C HIS A 58 -36.79 -71.95 70.51
N LEU A 59 -36.10 -72.82 69.76
CA LEU A 59 -34.88 -72.47 68.99
C LEU A 59 -35.10 -71.28 68.03
N ALA A 60 -36.27 -71.21 67.39
CA ALA A 60 -36.62 -70.13 66.48
C ALA A 60 -36.77 -68.75 67.16
N GLU A 61 -37.05 -68.70 68.48
CA GLU A 61 -37.10 -67.43 69.20
C GLU A 61 -35.71 -66.88 69.55
N VAL A 62 -34.70 -67.75 69.51
CA VAL A 62 -33.34 -67.45 70.01
C VAL A 62 -32.42 -67.05 68.86
N LEU A 63 -32.43 -67.82 67.77
CA LEU A 63 -31.44 -67.65 66.69
C LEU A 63 -32.02 -67.20 65.36
N ILE A 64 -33.34 -67.27 65.16
CA ILE A 64 -33.92 -67.12 63.83
C ILE A 64 -34.54 -65.74 63.66
N LEU A 65 -34.19 -65.07 62.55
CA LEU A 65 -34.82 -63.83 62.13
C LEU A 65 -36.24 -64.08 61.59
N PRO A 66 -37.22 -63.20 61.87
CA PRO A 66 -38.57 -63.30 61.27
C PRO A 66 -38.57 -63.34 59.74
N GLU A 67 -37.54 -62.75 59.12
CA GLU A 67 -37.37 -62.61 57.67
C GLU A 67 -36.93 -63.92 56.99
N GLU A 68 -36.34 -64.87 57.73
CA GLU A 68 -35.89 -66.18 57.26
C GLU A 68 -37.01 -67.25 57.32
N ALA A 69 -38.27 -66.83 57.41
CA ALA A 69 -39.42 -67.71 57.65
C ALA A 69 -39.59 -68.84 56.62
N GLU A 70 -39.13 -68.65 55.37
CA GLU A 70 -39.23 -69.68 54.33
C GLU A 70 -38.18 -70.79 54.49
N SER A 71 -36.93 -70.41 54.75
CA SER A 71 -35.82 -71.32 55.05
C SER A 71 -36.11 -72.13 56.33
N VAL A 72 -36.70 -71.47 57.34
CA VAL A 72 -37.13 -72.09 58.62
C VAL A 72 -38.30 -73.05 58.42
N ARG A 73 -39.26 -72.73 57.54
CA ARG A 73 -40.33 -73.68 57.16
C ARG A 73 -39.78 -74.90 56.42
N SER A 74 -38.73 -74.72 55.60
CA SER A 74 -38.05 -75.84 54.95
C SER A 74 -37.31 -76.72 55.97
N LEU A 75 -36.60 -76.09 56.91
CA LEU A 75 -35.94 -76.75 58.03
C LEU A 75 -36.94 -77.56 58.87
N GLY A 76 -38.05 -76.95 59.26
CA GLY A 76 -39.12 -77.60 60.04
C GLY A 76 -39.74 -78.81 59.34
N ARG A 77 -40.02 -78.71 58.03
CA ARG A 77 -40.51 -79.85 57.24
C ARG A 77 -39.50 -81.01 57.17
N SER A 78 -38.20 -80.71 57.09
CA SER A 78 -37.16 -81.74 57.09
C SER A 78 -37.05 -82.45 58.44
N VAL A 79 -37.23 -81.70 59.53
CA VAL A 79 -37.28 -82.24 60.91
C VAL A 79 -38.48 -83.17 61.07
N GLU A 80 -39.68 -82.76 60.65
CA GLU A 80 -40.91 -83.58 60.71
C GLU A 80 -40.81 -84.84 59.83
N ALA A 81 -40.19 -84.75 58.66
CA ALA A 81 -39.98 -85.87 57.75
C ALA A 81 -38.84 -86.81 58.20
N GLY A 82 -38.01 -86.39 59.16
CA GLY A 82 -36.85 -87.15 59.62
C GLY A 82 -35.74 -87.27 58.59
N THR A 83 -35.57 -86.25 57.74
CA THR A 83 -34.51 -86.17 56.74
C THR A 83 -33.41 -85.18 57.16
N PRO A 84 -32.12 -85.46 56.84
CA PRO A 84 -31.05 -84.48 56.99
C PRO A 84 -31.33 -83.20 56.20
N TRP A 85 -30.89 -82.05 56.72
CA TRP A 85 -30.95 -80.75 56.02
C TRP A 85 -29.61 -80.03 56.13
N ASP A 86 -29.18 -79.39 55.05
CA ASP A 86 -27.94 -78.62 54.99
C ASP A 86 -28.20 -77.31 54.23
N GLY A 87 -27.77 -76.16 54.75
CA GLY A 87 -28.01 -74.87 54.10
C GLY A 87 -27.52 -73.64 54.88
N ASP A 88 -27.41 -72.52 54.17
CA ASP A 88 -27.04 -71.22 54.75
C ASP A 88 -28.26 -70.55 55.38
N LEU A 89 -28.11 -70.02 56.59
CA LEU A 89 -29.12 -69.22 57.29
C LEU A 89 -28.48 -67.98 57.89
N THR A 90 -29.24 -66.89 57.91
CA THR A 90 -28.87 -65.71 58.69
C THR A 90 -29.47 -65.84 60.10
N MET A 91 -28.61 -65.88 61.11
CA MET A 91 -28.99 -66.04 62.51
C MET A 91 -28.68 -64.81 63.34
N VAL A 92 -29.46 -64.60 64.42
CA VAL A 92 -29.29 -63.53 65.39
C VAL A 92 -28.39 -63.99 66.53
N ARG A 93 -27.43 -63.14 66.88
CA ARG A 93 -26.54 -63.30 68.04
C ARG A 93 -27.18 -62.70 69.30
N GLY A 94 -26.73 -63.13 70.47
CA GLY A 94 -27.22 -62.64 71.77
C GLY A 94 -27.02 -61.14 72.01
N ASP A 95 -26.09 -60.51 71.29
CA ASP A 95 -25.85 -59.06 71.30
C ASP A 95 -26.76 -58.27 70.34
N GLY A 96 -27.64 -58.95 69.61
CA GLY A 96 -28.55 -58.37 68.61
C GLY A 96 -27.96 -58.23 67.20
N GLY A 97 -26.69 -58.58 66.99
CA GLY A 97 -26.08 -58.65 65.66
C GLY A 97 -26.57 -59.85 64.85
N THR A 98 -26.31 -59.86 63.54
CA THR A 98 -26.64 -60.99 62.66
C THR A 98 -25.37 -61.63 62.11
N MET A 99 -25.43 -62.93 61.82
CA MET A 99 -24.33 -63.69 61.21
C MET A 99 -24.88 -64.70 60.20
N ARG A 100 -24.12 -64.98 59.13
CA ARG A 100 -24.47 -66.06 58.20
C ARG A 100 -23.76 -67.33 58.63
N VAL A 101 -24.55 -68.36 58.89
CA VAL A 101 -24.07 -69.69 59.27
C VAL A 101 -24.52 -70.74 58.27
N HIS A 102 -23.63 -71.69 57.98
CA HIS A 102 -24.00 -72.91 57.27
C HIS A 102 -24.36 -73.96 58.31
N VAL A 103 -25.57 -74.51 58.23
CA VAL A 103 -26.11 -75.42 59.25
C VAL A 103 -26.32 -76.80 58.67
N HIS A 104 -25.85 -77.80 59.39
CA HIS A 104 -26.06 -79.22 59.13
C HIS A 104 -26.97 -79.81 60.21
N LEU A 105 -28.17 -80.23 59.83
CA LEU A 105 -29.18 -80.77 60.73
C LEU A 105 -29.34 -82.28 60.54
N ARG A 106 -29.38 -83.03 61.65
CA ARG A 106 -29.59 -84.49 61.68
C ARG A 106 -30.68 -84.85 62.72
N PRO A 107 -31.67 -85.69 62.37
CA PRO A 107 -32.72 -86.11 63.30
C PRO A 107 -32.22 -87.16 64.30
N VAL A 108 -32.72 -87.10 65.54
CA VAL A 108 -32.43 -88.05 66.62
C VAL A 108 -33.63 -88.97 66.84
N ARG A 109 -33.39 -90.27 66.91
CA ARG A 109 -34.42 -91.31 67.10
C ARG A 109 -34.21 -92.07 68.40
N ASN A 110 -35.29 -92.52 69.03
CA ASN A 110 -35.22 -93.44 70.18
C ASN A 110 -35.04 -94.90 69.73
N ASP A 111 -34.92 -95.81 70.70
CA ASP A 111 -34.71 -97.25 70.47
C ASP A 111 -35.86 -97.93 69.69
N ASP A 112 -37.06 -97.33 69.71
CA ASP A 112 -38.24 -97.77 68.93
C ASP A 112 -38.29 -97.16 67.51
N GLY A 113 -37.27 -96.39 67.11
CA GLY A 113 -37.14 -95.77 65.77
C GLY A 113 -37.94 -94.48 65.57
N VAL A 114 -38.62 -93.99 66.60
CA VAL A 114 -39.41 -92.76 66.59
C VAL A 114 -38.50 -91.55 66.73
N ILE A 115 -38.73 -90.50 65.93
CA ILE A 115 -37.97 -89.24 66.01
C ILE A 115 -38.36 -88.53 67.31
N VAL A 116 -37.36 -88.25 68.14
CA VAL A 116 -37.53 -87.60 69.44
C VAL A 116 -36.93 -86.19 69.48
N GLY A 117 -36.18 -85.80 68.45
CA GLY A 117 -35.59 -84.46 68.33
C GLY A 117 -34.68 -84.34 67.13
N SER A 118 -33.88 -83.27 67.08
CA SER A 118 -32.85 -83.04 66.06
C SER A 118 -31.60 -82.41 66.67
N VAL A 119 -30.45 -82.66 66.05
CA VAL A 119 -29.16 -82.04 66.36
C VAL A 119 -28.69 -81.27 65.13
N GLY A 120 -28.42 -79.98 65.32
CA GLY A 120 -27.81 -79.11 64.32
C GLY A 120 -26.39 -78.76 64.69
N THR A 121 -25.46 -78.85 63.74
CA THR A 121 -24.13 -78.23 63.82
C THR A 121 -24.07 -77.04 62.89
N ALA A 122 -23.34 -75.98 63.24
CA ALA A 122 -23.23 -74.78 62.42
C ALA A 122 -21.80 -74.24 62.34
N ASP A 123 -21.47 -73.69 61.17
CA ASP A 123 -20.21 -73.03 60.87
C ASP A 123 -20.46 -71.57 60.43
N ASP A 124 -19.68 -70.61 60.92
CA ASP A 124 -19.76 -69.20 60.48
C ASP A 124 -19.09 -69.01 59.11
N VAL A 125 -19.85 -68.55 58.12
CA VAL A 125 -19.40 -68.33 56.74
C VAL A 125 -19.40 -66.85 56.33
N THR A 126 -19.63 -65.94 57.28
CA THR A 126 -19.86 -64.51 57.02
C THR A 126 -18.69 -63.83 56.29
N GLN A 127 -17.45 -64.05 56.75
CA GLN A 127 -16.27 -63.41 56.17
C GLN A 127 -15.92 -63.95 54.79
N GLN A 128 -16.08 -65.27 54.57
CA GLN A 128 -15.74 -65.90 53.31
C GLN A 128 -16.66 -65.43 52.17
N ARG A 129 -17.98 -65.43 52.40
CA ARG A 129 -18.96 -65.00 51.39
C ARG A 129 -18.83 -63.52 51.03
N ALA A 130 -18.52 -62.65 52.00
CA ALA A 130 -18.30 -61.23 51.74
C ALA A 130 -17.07 -60.94 50.86
N VAL A 131 -16.03 -61.79 50.90
CA VAL A 131 -14.86 -61.67 50.00
C VAL A 131 -15.21 -62.16 48.60
N GLU A 132 -15.94 -63.26 48.48
CA GLU A 132 -16.42 -63.80 47.20
C GLU A 132 -17.33 -62.80 46.47
N GLU A 133 -18.28 -62.17 47.17
CA GLU A 133 -19.20 -61.17 46.60
C GLU A 133 -18.46 -59.92 46.12
N ARG A 134 -17.51 -59.36 46.92
CA ARG A 134 -16.72 -58.20 46.48
C ARG A 134 -15.85 -58.49 45.26
N ALA A 135 -15.30 -59.70 45.17
CA ALA A 135 -14.51 -60.10 44.00
C ALA A 135 -15.39 -60.20 42.76
N ALA A 136 -16.61 -60.72 42.88
CA ALA A 136 -17.59 -60.77 41.79
C ALA A 136 -18.00 -59.36 41.33
N ASP A 137 -18.29 -58.45 42.26
CA ASP A 137 -18.67 -57.07 41.94
C ASP A 137 -17.56 -56.30 41.24
N LEU A 138 -16.32 -56.41 41.73
CA LEU A 138 -15.17 -55.78 41.08
C LEU A 138 -14.94 -56.34 39.68
N THR A 139 -15.07 -57.66 39.50
CA THR A 139 -14.94 -58.30 38.19
C THR A 139 -16.02 -57.79 37.23
N ASN A 140 -17.28 -57.73 37.66
CA ASN A 140 -18.37 -57.20 36.84
C ASN A 140 -18.13 -55.73 36.47
N HIS A 141 -17.66 -54.92 37.41
CA HIS A 141 -17.35 -53.51 37.16
C HIS A 141 -16.22 -53.34 36.13
N LEU A 142 -15.15 -54.14 36.23
CA LEU A 142 -14.05 -54.14 35.26
C LEU A 142 -14.50 -54.61 33.88
N LEU A 143 -15.34 -55.65 33.81
CA LEU A 143 -15.91 -56.12 32.54
C LEU A 143 -16.79 -55.05 31.87
N MET A 144 -17.60 -54.32 32.65
CA MET A 144 -18.40 -53.20 32.13
C MET A 144 -17.53 -52.06 31.62
N ALA A 145 -16.44 -51.72 32.32
CA ALA A 145 -15.52 -50.67 31.90
C ALA A 145 -14.79 -51.03 30.60
N LEU A 146 -14.35 -52.28 30.45
CA LEU A 146 -13.73 -52.79 29.21
C LEU A 146 -14.73 -52.83 28.05
N ALA A 147 -15.94 -53.33 28.30
CA ALA A 147 -16.99 -53.41 27.28
C ALA A 147 -17.46 -52.01 26.83
N GLY A 148 -17.63 -51.06 27.76
CA GLY A 148 -18.05 -49.70 27.44
C GLY A 148 -17.00 -48.89 26.68
N GLY A 149 -15.71 -49.25 26.79
CA GLY A 149 -14.63 -48.69 25.99
C GLY A 149 -14.31 -49.48 24.72
N GLU A 150 -15.06 -50.55 24.41
CA GLU A 150 -14.77 -51.50 23.33
C GLU A 150 -13.31 -51.98 23.33
N LEU A 151 -12.75 -52.17 24.53
CA LEU A 151 -11.35 -52.51 24.72
C LEU A 151 -11.16 -54.02 24.68
N GLY A 152 -10.19 -54.46 23.87
CA GLY A 152 -9.66 -55.81 23.93
C GLY A 152 -8.52 -55.91 24.93
N THR A 153 -8.48 -56.98 25.70
CA THR A 153 -7.37 -57.29 26.62
C THR A 153 -6.49 -58.40 26.08
N TRP A 154 -5.19 -58.29 26.38
CA TRP A 154 -4.21 -59.26 25.97
C TRP A 154 -3.12 -59.44 27.02
N ARG A 155 -2.50 -60.61 27.01
CA ARG A 155 -1.43 -60.96 27.94
C ARG A 155 -0.35 -61.71 27.21
N ARG A 156 0.89 -61.28 27.38
CA ARG A 156 2.07 -61.94 26.81
C ARG A 156 2.94 -62.50 27.91
N ASP A 157 3.31 -63.75 27.77
CA ASP A 157 4.31 -64.40 28.60
C ASP A 157 5.68 -64.34 27.90
N ILE A 158 6.67 -63.75 28.58
CA ILE A 158 7.98 -63.50 27.96
C ILE A 158 8.83 -64.78 27.87
N ALA A 159 8.65 -65.73 28.79
CA ALA A 159 9.42 -66.97 28.80
C ALA A 159 8.96 -67.95 27.71
N THR A 160 7.64 -68.03 27.50
CA THR A 160 7.04 -68.94 26.52
C THR A 160 6.76 -68.29 25.16
N GLY A 161 6.72 -66.95 25.10
CA GLY A 161 6.35 -66.19 23.91
C GLY A 161 4.86 -66.20 23.59
N VAL A 162 4.04 -66.89 24.39
CA VAL A 162 2.60 -67.03 24.18
C VAL A 162 1.89 -65.71 24.46
N ILE A 163 1.00 -65.33 23.55
CA ILE A 163 0.10 -64.19 23.66
C ILE A 163 -1.34 -64.71 23.73
N GLU A 164 -2.04 -64.34 24.78
CA GLU A 164 -3.45 -64.63 24.97
C GLU A 164 -4.26 -63.37 24.67
N TRP A 165 -5.28 -63.49 23.82
CA TRP A 165 -6.24 -62.45 23.49
C TRP A 165 -7.62 -62.82 24.03
N ASP A 166 -8.38 -61.81 24.44
CA ASP A 166 -9.82 -61.99 24.61
C ASP A 166 -10.56 -61.84 23.28
N ALA A 167 -11.86 -62.17 23.29
CA ALA A 167 -12.70 -62.09 22.09
C ALA A 167 -12.86 -60.65 21.55
N ALA A 168 -12.59 -59.62 22.36
CA ALA A 168 -12.62 -58.24 21.90
C ALA A 168 -11.34 -57.88 21.13
N MET A 169 -10.17 -58.38 21.55
CA MET A 169 -8.93 -58.28 20.77
C MET A 169 -9.05 -58.94 19.40
N ASP A 170 -9.58 -60.16 19.31
CA ASP A 170 -9.77 -60.82 17.99
C ASP A 170 -10.58 -59.93 17.03
N ARG A 171 -11.66 -59.31 17.53
CA ARG A 171 -12.49 -58.38 16.75
C ARG A 171 -11.76 -57.10 16.34
N LEU A 172 -10.88 -56.54 17.17
CA LEU A 172 -10.08 -55.36 16.81
C LEU A 172 -9.13 -55.62 15.63
N TYR A 173 -8.77 -56.88 15.39
CA TYR A 173 -7.94 -57.32 14.27
C TYR A 173 -8.75 -57.90 13.10
N GLY A 174 -10.09 -57.84 13.15
CA GLY A 174 -10.98 -58.35 12.11
C GLY A 174 -11.05 -59.88 12.07
N LEU A 175 -10.72 -60.57 13.17
CA LEU A 175 -10.73 -62.02 13.29
C LEU A 175 -11.98 -62.53 14.02
N GLU A 176 -12.33 -63.80 13.80
CA GLU A 176 -13.30 -64.48 14.65
C GLU A 176 -12.68 -64.85 16.01
N PRO A 177 -13.46 -64.87 17.12
CA PRO A 177 -12.94 -65.22 18.43
C PRO A 177 -12.21 -66.57 18.45
N GLY A 178 -10.95 -66.58 18.89
CA GLY A 178 -10.11 -67.76 18.97
C GLY A 178 -9.33 -68.13 17.69
N GLU A 179 -9.37 -67.28 16.66
CA GLU A 179 -8.62 -67.48 15.41
C GLU A 179 -7.15 -67.05 15.51
N PHE A 180 -6.79 -66.19 16.46
CA PHE A 180 -5.42 -65.76 16.67
C PHE A 180 -4.51 -66.92 17.10
N ASP A 181 -3.34 -67.04 16.45
CA ASP A 181 -2.38 -68.14 16.65
C ASP A 181 -1.61 -68.09 17.99
N GLY A 182 -1.77 -67.01 18.75
CA GLY A 182 -1.18 -66.84 20.07
C GLY A 182 0.32 -66.53 20.06
N THR A 183 0.88 -66.11 18.92
CA THR A 183 2.32 -65.87 18.77
C THR A 183 2.66 -64.39 18.58
N TYR A 184 3.85 -63.98 19.01
CA TYR A 184 4.33 -62.61 18.77
C TYR A 184 4.52 -62.34 17.27
N GLU A 185 5.03 -63.32 16.53
CA GLU A 185 5.18 -63.29 15.08
C GLU A 185 3.82 -63.13 14.37
N GLY A 186 2.78 -63.82 14.85
CA GLY A 186 1.42 -63.71 14.34
C GLY A 186 0.81 -62.33 14.58
N TRP A 187 1.10 -61.70 15.73
CA TRP A 187 0.66 -60.34 15.99
C TRP A 187 1.38 -59.32 15.10
N ILE A 188 2.71 -59.34 15.05
CA ILE A 188 3.47 -58.34 14.27
C ILE A 188 3.20 -58.44 12.77
N ALA A 189 2.88 -59.64 12.25
CA ALA A 189 2.47 -59.84 10.87
C ALA A 189 1.18 -59.08 10.50
N ARG A 190 0.34 -58.75 11.48
CA ARG A 190 -0.91 -58.00 11.30
C ARG A 190 -0.74 -56.49 11.50
N VAL A 191 0.38 -56.05 12.09
CA VAL A 191 0.77 -54.63 12.11
C VAL A 191 1.19 -54.20 10.70
N HIS A 192 0.82 -52.98 10.32
CA HIS A 192 1.13 -52.40 9.02
C HIS A 192 2.65 -52.42 8.77
N PRO A 193 3.13 -52.82 7.58
CA PRO A 193 4.57 -53.00 7.30
C PRO A 193 5.46 -51.83 7.73
N ASP A 194 5.01 -50.59 7.47
CA ASP A 194 5.74 -49.36 7.83
C ASP A 194 5.89 -49.15 9.35
N ASP A 195 4.98 -49.68 10.16
CA ASP A 195 4.92 -49.42 11.61
C ASP A 195 5.67 -50.51 12.42
N ARG A 196 5.99 -51.66 11.81
CA ARG A 196 6.54 -52.84 12.51
C ARG A 196 7.84 -52.56 13.24
N ALA A 197 8.82 -52.01 12.52
CA ALA A 197 10.17 -51.81 13.05
C ALA A 197 10.24 -50.78 14.19
N GLU A 198 9.34 -49.79 14.18
CA GLU A 198 9.22 -48.82 15.28
C GLU A 198 8.49 -49.42 16.47
N THR A 199 7.37 -50.11 16.22
CA THR A 199 6.56 -50.74 17.26
C THR A 199 7.35 -51.80 18.03
N GLU A 200 8.08 -52.69 17.33
CA GLU A 200 8.90 -53.72 17.97
C GLU A 200 10.01 -53.14 18.84
N ARG A 201 10.66 -52.07 18.37
CA ARG A 201 11.73 -51.40 19.11
C ARG A 201 11.20 -50.76 20.38
N ALA A 202 10.09 -50.02 20.29
CA ALA A 202 9.47 -49.38 21.45
C ALA A 202 9.03 -50.41 22.50
N ILE A 203 8.52 -51.57 22.08
CA ILE A 203 8.19 -52.67 23.00
C ILE A 203 9.45 -53.26 23.63
N ALA A 204 10.48 -53.54 22.83
CA ALA A 204 11.72 -54.13 23.33
C ALA A 204 12.42 -53.22 24.36
N ASP A 205 12.48 -51.92 24.07
CA ASP A 205 13.08 -50.91 24.96
C ASP A 205 12.32 -50.82 26.29
N ALA A 206 10.98 -50.76 26.24
CA ALA A 206 10.15 -50.69 27.45
C ALA A 206 10.23 -51.98 28.29
N VAL A 207 10.27 -53.14 27.64
CA VAL A 207 10.45 -54.44 28.32
C VAL A 207 11.83 -54.53 28.97
N ALA A 208 12.89 -54.06 28.30
CA ALA A 208 14.25 -54.02 28.85
C ALA A 208 14.37 -53.05 30.03
N ALA A 209 13.68 -51.91 29.98
CA ALA A 209 13.62 -50.93 31.05
C ALA A 209 12.71 -51.35 32.23
N GLY A 210 11.79 -52.31 32.01
CA GLY A 210 10.79 -52.70 32.99
C GLY A 210 9.67 -51.66 33.18
N GLU A 211 9.40 -50.84 32.17
CA GLU A 211 8.44 -49.73 32.21
C GLU A 211 7.16 -50.02 31.41
N SER A 212 6.03 -49.43 31.81
CA SER A 212 4.79 -49.50 31.01
C SER A 212 4.92 -48.70 29.72
N TYR A 213 4.26 -49.14 28.65
CA TYR A 213 4.30 -48.49 27.35
C TYR A 213 2.91 -48.29 26.76
N GLY A 214 2.80 -47.28 25.90
CA GLY A 214 1.61 -47.00 25.09
C GLY A 214 2.01 -46.77 23.64
N LEU A 215 1.25 -47.35 22.71
CA LEU A 215 1.57 -47.35 21.28
C LEU A 215 0.30 -47.05 20.49
N GLU A 216 0.43 -46.27 19.43
CA GLU A 216 -0.58 -46.13 18.39
C GLU A 216 0.01 -46.63 17.08
N TYR A 217 -0.61 -47.65 16.48
CA TYR A 217 -0.08 -48.29 15.28
C TYR A 217 -1.22 -48.72 14.36
N ARG A 218 -0.90 -48.81 13.07
CA ARG A 218 -1.83 -49.32 12.06
C ARG A 218 -1.82 -50.84 12.04
N VAL A 219 -2.99 -51.43 11.89
CA VAL A 219 -3.17 -52.86 11.65
C VAL A 219 -3.87 -53.07 10.31
N VAL A 220 -3.58 -54.18 9.66
CA VAL A 220 -4.19 -54.58 8.40
C VAL A 220 -5.11 -55.76 8.68
N TRP A 221 -6.41 -55.55 8.50
CA TRP A 221 -7.42 -56.60 8.61
C TRP A 221 -7.29 -57.62 7.47
N PRO A 222 -7.85 -58.85 7.64
CA PRO A 222 -7.80 -59.88 6.60
C PRO A 222 -8.41 -59.46 5.25
N ASP A 223 -9.36 -58.52 5.25
CA ASP A 223 -9.97 -57.94 4.06
C ASP A 223 -9.08 -56.88 3.37
N GLY A 224 -7.94 -56.55 3.96
CA GLY A 224 -7.00 -55.52 3.51
C GLY A 224 -7.28 -54.12 4.06
N THR A 225 -8.32 -53.93 4.87
CA THR A 225 -8.65 -52.63 5.47
C THR A 225 -7.62 -52.26 6.53
N VAL A 226 -7.19 -50.99 6.54
CA VAL A 226 -6.27 -50.46 7.56
C VAL A 226 -7.06 -49.81 8.70
N ARG A 227 -6.75 -50.20 9.94
CA ARG A 227 -7.31 -49.63 11.19
C ARG A 227 -6.20 -49.09 12.07
N TRP A 228 -6.50 -48.10 12.90
CA TRP A 228 -5.59 -47.58 13.92
C TRP A 228 -5.98 -48.13 15.29
N LEU A 229 -5.05 -48.79 15.96
CA LEU A 229 -5.25 -49.24 17.34
C LEU A 229 -4.35 -48.45 18.29
N GLN A 230 -4.89 -48.12 19.46
CA GLN A 230 -4.11 -47.63 20.59
C GLN A 230 -4.01 -48.75 21.63
N GLY A 231 -2.79 -49.21 21.90
CA GLY A 231 -2.49 -50.20 22.92
C GLY A 231 -1.79 -49.58 24.13
N ARG A 232 -2.14 -50.03 25.34
CA ARG A 232 -1.40 -49.71 26.58
C ARG A 232 -1.07 -51.00 27.32
N ALA A 233 0.16 -51.12 27.78
CA ALA A 233 0.66 -52.32 28.44
C ALA A 233 1.43 -51.99 29.72
N MET A 234 1.30 -52.87 30.71
CA MET A 234 2.08 -52.87 31.94
C MET A 234 2.97 -54.11 32.00
N ILE A 235 4.13 -53.96 32.64
CA ILE A 235 5.06 -55.05 32.87
C ILE A 235 4.60 -55.89 34.06
N ARG A 236 4.64 -57.20 33.89
CA ARG A 236 4.40 -58.19 34.95
C ARG A 236 5.72 -58.76 35.40
N PHE A 237 6.03 -58.62 36.69
CA PHE A 237 7.24 -59.17 37.30
C PHE A 237 7.00 -60.57 37.87
N GLY A 238 8.03 -61.41 37.81
CA GLY A 238 8.08 -62.71 38.48
C GLY A 238 8.43 -62.57 39.96
N ALA A 239 8.34 -63.69 40.71
CA ALA A 239 8.66 -63.72 42.14
C ALA A 239 10.14 -63.39 42.46
N ASP A 240 11.02 -63.49 41.47
CA ASP A 240 12.45 -63.17 41.54
C ASP A 240 12.77 -61.72 41.13
N GLY A 241 11.76 -60.90 40.83
CA GLY A 241 11.91 -59.52 40.38
C GLY A 241 12.28 -59.37 38.90
N THR A 242 12.38 -60.47 38.15
CA THR A 242 12.61 -60.43 36.70
C THR A 242 11.32 -60.16 35.93
N VAL A 243 11.43 -59.68 34.69
CA VAL A 243 10.27 -59.43 33.84
C VAL A 243 9.67 -60.76 33.35
N ALA A 244 8.47 -61.10 33.82
CA ALA A 244 7.77 -62.35 33.51
C ALA A 244 6.77 -62.24 32.34
N GLY A 245 6.36 -61.03 31.98
CA GLY A 245 5.40 -60.83 30.89
C GLY A 245 4.89 -59.42 30.78
N THR A 246 3.92 -59.21 29.90
CA THR A 246 3.17 -57.95 29.78
C THR A 246 1.68 -58.23 29.75
N ILE A 247 0.89 -57.30 30.26
CA ILE A 247 -0.57 -57.34 30.18
C ILE A 247 -1.05 -55.95 29.75
N GLY A 248 -2.04 -55.91 28.86
CA GLY A 248 -2.50 -54.64 28.32
C GLY A 248 -3.91 -54.69 27.78
N CYS A 249 -4.37 -53.53 27.34
CA CYS A 249 -5.58 -53.38 26.58
C CYS A 249 -5.33 -52.56 25.31
N SER A 250 -6.17 -52.76 24.30
CA SER A 250 -6.15 -52.00 23.06
C SER A 250 -7.56 -51.56 22.68
N GLY A 251 -7.68 -50.43 21.98
CA GLY A 251 -8.95 -49.94 21.44
C GLY A 251 -8.78 -49.36 20.02
N ASP A 252 -9.86 -49.36 19.25
CA ASP A 252 -9.91 -48.76 17.91
C ASP A 252 -9.98 -47.23 18.02
N VAL A 253 -9.01 -46.54 17.41
CA VAL A 253 -8.94 -45.08 17.34
C VAL A 253 -8.97 -44.58 15.89
N THR A 254 -9.44 -45.41 14.95
CA THR A 254 -9.50 -45.13 13.51
C THR A 254 -10.26 -43.85 13.20
N ASP A 255 -11.49 -43.69 13.70
CA ASP A 255 -12.31 -42.50 13.41
C ASP A 255 -11.63 -41.20 13.87
N ARG A 256 -11.02 -41.25 15.08
CA ARG A 256 -10.25 -40.12 15.61
C ARG A 256 -9.04 -39.81 14.73
N LYS A 257 -8.26 -40.83 14.34
CA LYS A 257 -7.07 -40.67 13.50
C LYS A 257 -7.39 -40.18 12.10
N LEU A 258 -8.47 -40.68 11.49
CA LEU A 258 -8.93 -40.21 10.18
C LEU A 258 -9.37 -38.74 10.25
N THR A 259 -10.06 -38.34 11.31
CA THR A 259 -10.45 -36.94 11.54
C THR A 259 -9.24 -36.03 11.76
N GLU A 260 -8.26 -36.46 12.57
CA GLU A 260 -7.00 -35.75 12.78
C GLU A 260 -6.25 -35.53 11.45
N LEU A 261 -6.13 -36.58 10.62
CA LEU A 261 -5.48 -36.52 9.31
C LEU A 261 -6.21 -35.62 8.33
N GLU A 262 -7.56 -35.69 8.28
CA GLU A 262 -8.35 -34.84 7.41
C GLU A 262 -8.26 -33.36 7.81
N ASN A 263 -8.31 -33.07 9.11
CA ASN A 263 -8.13 -31.71 9.62
C ASN A 263 -6.73 -31.17 9.31
N ALA A 264 -5.68 -31.98 9.49
CA ALA A 264 -4.31 -31.59 9.14
C ALA A 264 -4.18 -31.29 7.64
N ARG A 265 -4.78 -32.13 6.78
CA ARG A 265 -4.81 -31.90 5.33
C ARG A 265 -5.56 -30.62 4.96
N ARG A 266 -6.72 -30.35 5.57
CA ARG A 266 -7.50 -29.12 5.35
C ARG A 266 -6.76 -27.88 5.85
N ALA A 267 -6.03 -27.97 6.95
CA ALA A 267 -5.24 -26.86 7.47
C ALA A 267 -4.12 -26.46 6.50
N VAL A 268 -3.38 -27.42 5.97
CA VAL A 268 -2.34 -27.18 4.95
C VAL A 268 -2.94 -26.56 3.68
N GLU A 269 -4.08 -27.07 3.21
CA GLU A 269 -4.74 -26.51 2.03
C GLU A 269 -5.28 -25.09 2.27
N ALA A 270 -5.84 -24.82 3.47
CA ALA A 270 -6.31 -23.49 3.83
C ALA A 270 -5.17 -22.48 3.92
N GLU A 271 -4.02 -22.89 4.48
CA GLU A 271 -2.81 -22.06 4.55
C GLU A 271 -2.32 -21.70 3.14
N ARG A 272 -2.26 -22.68 2.23
CA ARG A 272 -1.92 -22.47 0.81
C ARG A 272 -2.85 -21.47 0.13
N LEU A 273 -4.17 -21.61 0.31
CA LEU A 273 -5.17 -20.71 -0.27
C LEU A 273 -5.08 -19.28 0.29
N VAL A 274 -4.75 -19.13 1.58
CA VAL A 274 -4.55 -17.82 2.20
C VAL A 274 -3.28 -17.15 1.67
N GLU A 275 -2.19 -17.89 1.49
CA GLU A 275 -0.94 -17.42 0.89
C GLU A 275 -1.18 -16.90 -0.54
N GLU A 276 -1.83 -17.72 -1.39
CA GLU A 276 -2.20 -17.37 -2.77
C GLU A 276 -3.12 -16.14 -2.82
N GLY A 277 -4.13 -16.10 -1.95
CA GLY A 277 -5.05 -14.97 -1.84
C GLY A 277 -4.34 -13.66 -1.42
N ASN A 278 -3.41 -13.74 -0.48
CA ASN A 278 -2.62 -12.59 -0.04
C ASN A 278 -1.68 -12.08 -1.14
N LEU A 279 -1.03 -12.99 -1.88
CA LEU A 279 -0.17 -12.63 -3.01
C LEU A 279 -0.98 -11.92 -4.11
N GLN A 280 -2.13 -12.48 -4.50
CA GLN A 280 -3.00 -11.89 -5.52
C GLN A 280 -3.51 -10.50 -5.11
N ARG A 281 -3.86 -10.34 -3.82
CA ARG A 281 -4.29 -9.06 -3.27
C ARG A 281 -3.18 -8.00 -3.35
N ARG A 282 -1.94 -8.32 -2.94
CA ARG A 282 -0.79 -7.40 -3.05
C ARG A 282 -0.53 -6.97 -4.49
N ARG A 283 -0.65 -7.89 -5.46
CA ARG A 283 -0.51 -7.57 -6.90
C ARG A 283 -1.54 -6.56 -7.38
N LEU A 284 -2.80 -6.73 -6.99
CA LEU A 284 -3.87 -5.79 -7.34
C LEU A 284 -3.68 -4.44 -6.66
N GLU A 285 -3.29 -4.42 -5.38
CA GLU A 285 -2.97 -3.20 -4.62
C GLU A 285 -1.82 -2.43 -5.28
N PHE A 286 -0.76 -3.12 -5.71
CA PHE A 286 0.36 -2.54 -6.46
C PHE A 286 -0.07 -1.94 -7.81
N LEU A 287 -0.81 -2.68 -8.64
CA LEU A 287 -1.28 -2.13 -9.93
C LEU A 287 -2.24 -0.95 -9.74
N ALA A 288 -3.02 -0.94 -8.66
CA ALA A 288 -3.89 0.19 -8.31
C ALA A 288 -3.07 1.41 -7.88
N SER A 289 -2.01 1.24 -7.07
CA SER A 289 -1.16 2.34 -6.63
C SER A 289 -0.43 3.02 -7.80
N LEU A 290 0.05 2.24 -8.77
CA LEU A 290 0.65 2.77 -10.00
C LEU A 290 -0.36 3.60 -10.82
N ASN A 291 -1.59 3.11 -10.95
CA ASN A 291 -2.65 3.84 -11.65
C ASN A 291 -3.02 5.15 -10.93
N GLU A 292 -3.11 5.12 -9.61
CA GLU A 292 -3.39 6.32 -8.81
C GLU A 292 -2.27 7.36 -8.93
N ALA A 293 -1.01 6.92 -8.90
CA ALA A 293 0.16 7.75 -9.15
C ALA A 293 0.13 8.38 -10.54
N ALA A 294 -0.21 7.60 -11.57
CA ALA A 294 -0.31 8.10 -12.95
C ALA A 294 -1.44 9.10 -13.16
N LEU A 295 -2.59 8.92 -12.47
CA LEU A 295 -3.75 9.82 -12.57
C LEU A 295 -3.53 11.17 -11.88
N ARG A 296 -2.71 11.23 -10.83
CA ARG A 296 -2.42 12.49 -10.10
C ARG A 296 -1.34 13.35 -10.74
N ALA A 297 -0.53 12.76 -11.61
CA ALA A 297 0.60 13.45 -12.22
C ALA A 297 0.18 14.64 -13.08
N THR A 298 0.89 15.77 -12.95
CA THR A 298 0.58 17.00 -13.72
C THR A 298 1.21 17.04 -15.10
N ASP A 299 2.36 16.37 -15.25
CA ASP A 299 3.18 16.27 -16.46
C ASP A 299 3.87 14.90 -16.52
N HIS A 300 4.53 14.59 -17.64
CA HIS A 300 5.19 13.29 -17.84
C HIS A 300 6.33 13.03 -16.85
N ARG A 301 7.05 14.06 -16.37
CA ARG A 301 8.14 13.90 -15.40
C ARG A 301 7.61 13.56 -14.02
N ASP A 302 6.55 14.24 -13.60
CA ASP A 302 5.86 13.96 -12.35
C ASP A 302 5.24 12.56 -12.36
N LEU A 303 4.74 12.10 -13.52
CA LEU A 303 4.26 10.73 -13.70
C LEU A 303 5.39 9.72 -13.48
N MET A 304 6.52 9.90 -14.18
CA MET A 304 7.67 9.01 -14.03
C MET A 304 8.16 8.95 -12.58
N ARG A 305 8.22 10.10 -11.88
CA ARG A 305 8.61 10.16 -10.46
C ARG A 305 7.62 9.47 -9.54
N SER A 306 6.33 9.73 -9.72
CA SER A 306 5.29 9.16 -8.86
C SER A 306 5.18 7.64 -9.04
N VAL A 307 5.31 7.15 -10.26
CA VAL A 307 5.23 5.73 -10.60
C VAL A 307 6.46 4.98 -10.12
N THR A 308 7.67 5.52 -10.34
CA THR A 308 8.91 4.89 -9.83
C THR A 308 8.90 4.85 -8.31
N ALA A 309 8.41 5.90 -7.64
CA ALA A 309 8.25 5.91 -6.18
C ALA A 309 7.22 4.88 -5.70
N ALA A 310 6.08 4.73 -6.38
CA ALA A 310 5.06 3.73 -6.01
C ALA A 310 5.50 2.28 -6.27
N ALA A 311 6.50 2.06 -7.13
CA ALA A 311 7.10 0.76 -7.37
C ALA A 311 8.05 0.28 -6.27
N VAL A 312 8.54 1.20 -5.44
CA VAL A 312 9.48 0.92 -4.36
C VAL A 312 8.77 1.08 -3.01
N PRO A 313 8.76 0.06 -2.12
CA PRO A 313 9.51 -1.21 -2.19
C PRO A 313 8.68 -2.39 -2.77
N GLU A 314 7.48 -2.16 -3.31
CA GLU A 314 6.52 -3.23 -3.64
C GLU A 314 7.09 -4.26 -4.62
N LEU A 315 7.63 -3.81 -5.76
CA LEU A 315 8.18 -4.69 -6.79
C LEU A 315 9.71 -4.75 -6.78
N GLY A 316 10.40 -3.71 -6.34
CA GLY A 316 11.86 -3.73 -6.22
C GLY A 316 12.38 -2.72 -5.21
N ASP A 317 13.65 -2.89 -4.83
CA ASP A 317 14.36 -1.94 -3.96
C ASP A 317 14.70 -0.65 -4.72
N TRP A 318 14.82 -0.79 -6.05
CA TRP A 318 15.06 0.28 -7.00
C TRP A 318 14.11 0.13 -8.20
N CYS A 319 13.48 1.23 -8.59
CA CYS A 319 12.87 1.38 -9.91
C CYS A 319 13.49 2.53 -10.74
N THR A 320 13.79 2.30 -12.02
CA THR A 320 14.07 3.38 -13.00
C THR A 320 13.08 3.36 -14.15
N ILE A 321 12.79 4.54 -14.69
CA ILE A 321 12.16 4.73 -15.99
C ILE A 321 13.13 5.50 -16.88
N HIS A 322 13.40 4.95 -18.06
CA HIS A 322 14.10 5.59 -19.17
C HIS A 322 13.06 5.94 -20.22
N PHE A 323 12.95 7.22 -20.58
CA PHE A 323 11.96 7.71 -21.52
C PHE A 323 12.62 8.49 -22.67
N PHE A 324 12.19 8.24 -23.89
CA PHE A 324 12.65 8.95 -25.09
C PHE A 324 11.53 9.82 -25.64
N ASP A 325 11.82 11.11 -25.80
CA ASP A 325 10.92 12.09 -26.41
C ASP A 325 10.61 11.77 -27.89
N GLN A 326 11.60 11.23 -28.59
CA GLN A 326 11.50 10.77 -29.97
C GLN A 326 11.98 9.33 -30.10
N VAL A 327 11.22 8.53 -30.83
CA VAL A 327 11.58 7.14 -31.14
C VAL A 327 12.91 7.15 -31.91
N GLY A 328 13.93 6.51 -31.35
CA GLY A 328 15.29 6.47 -31.90
C GLY A 328 16.24 7.54 -31.37
N SER A 329 15.81 8.38 -30.41
CA SER A 329 16.71 9.25 -29.65
C SER A 329 17.75 8.42 -28.88
N LEU A 330 18.96 8.97 -28.74
CA LEU A 330 20.10 8.30 -28.09
C LEU A 330 20.25 8.68 -26.61
N ASP A 331 19.51 9.69 -26.14
CA ASP A 331 19.63 10.21 -24.78
C ASP A 331 18.25 10.18 -24.08
N PRO A 332 18.00 9.20 -23.20
CA PRO A 332 16.75 9.11 -22.48
C PRO A 332 16.72 10.09 -21.30
N GLU A 333 15.54 10.64 -21.03
CA GLU A 333 15.27 11.14 -19.70
C GLU A 333 15.17 9.96 -18.72
N VAL A 334 15.88 10.04 -17.59
CA VAL A 334 15.94 8.98 -16.59
C VAL A 334 15.45 9.49 -15.24
N ILE A 335 14.44 8.82 -14.70
CA ILE A 335 14.00 9.02 -13.32
C ILE A 335 14.21 7.74 -12.52
N LEU A 336 14.73 7.91 -11.31
CA LEU A 336 15.10 6.86 -10.38
C LEU A 336 14.39 7.05 -9.04
N ALA A 337 13.91 5.95 -8.46
CA ALA A 337 13.46 5.86 -7.08
C ALA A 337 14.15 4.70 -6.36
N HIS A 338 14.46 4.93 -5.08
CA HIS A 338 15.05 3.96 -4.16
C HIS A 338 14.53 4.27 -2.74
N PHE A 339 14.42 3.27 -1.86
CA PHE A 339 13.93 3.48 -0.49
C PHE A 339 14.90 4.31 0.37
N ASP A 340 16.21 4.13 0.15
CA ASP A 340 17.31 4.89 0.75
C ASP A 340 17.70 6.14 -0.09
N PRO A 341 17.51 7.37 0.42
CA PRO A 341 17.87 8.61 -0.26
C PRO A 341 19.37 8.77 -0.55
N ASP A 342 20.25 8.23 0.30
CA ASP A 342 21.70 8.36 0.11
C ASP A 342 22.16 7.56 -1.11
N LYS A 343 21.51 6.42 -1.37
CA LYS A 343 21.72 5.62 -2.57
C LYS A 343 21.18 6.29 -3.82
N VAL A 344 20.07 7.03 -3.74
CA VAL A 344 19.58 7.85 -4.87
C VAL A 344 20.68 8.81 -5.33
N ALA A 345 21.32 9.52 -4.39
CA ALA A 345 22.40 10.47 -4.71
C ALA A 345 23.62 9.77 -5.32
N TRP A 346 24.02 8.63 -4.75
CA TRP A 346 25.15 7.85 -5.25
C TRP A 346 24.90 7.27 -6.65
N ILE A 347 23.71 6.72 -6.91
CA ILE A 347 23.36 6.18 -8.23
C ILE A 347 23.24 7.31 -9.25
N HIS A 348 22.69 8.46 -8.86
CA HIS A 348 22.66 9.63 -9.74
C HIS A 348 24.09 10.06 -10.14
N ASP A 349 25.03 10.11 -9.20
CA ASP A 349 26.45 10.36 -9.49
C ASP A 349 27.06 9.28 -10.41
N LEU A 350 26.70 8.01 -10.23
CA LEU A 350 27.11 6.92 -11.11
C LEU A 350 26.57 7.08 -12.54
N MET A 351 25.30 7.45 -12.70
CA MET A 351 24.67 7.70 -14.01
C MET A 351 25.28 8.92 -14.71
N VAL A 352 25.64 9.98 -13.98
CA VAL A 352 26.34 11.14 -14.53
C VAL A 352 27.75 10.75 -15.01
N LYS A 353 28.45 9.90 -14.25
CA LYS A 353 29.79 9.40 -14.62
C LYS A 353 29.75 8.36 -15.74
N SER A 354 28.62 7.68 -15.93
CA SER A 354 28.43 6.59 -16.88
C SER A 354 27.14 6.82 -17.68
N PRO A 355 27.18 7.65 -18.74
CA PRO A 355 26.00 7.99 -19.54
C PRO A 355 25.33 6.77 -20.15
N TYR A 356 24.04 6.91 -20.47
CA TYR A 356 23.28 5.87 -21.16
C TYR A 356 24.00 5.41 -22.43
N ASN A 357 24.16 4.08 -22.57
CA ASN A 357 24.75 3.46 -23.75
C ASN A 357 23.64 2.75 -24.56
N PRO A 358 23.24 3.26 -25.73
CA PRO A 358 22.22 2.65 -26.58
C PRO A 358 22.55 1.21 -27.04
N ASN A 359 23.84 0.90 -27.13
CA ASN A 359 24.35 -0.43 -27.48
C ASN A 359 24.68 -1.28 -26.25
N GLY A 360 24.21 -0.88 -25.07
CA GLY A 360 24.37 -1.65 -23.84
C GLY A 360 23.79 -3.06 -23.98
N PRO A 361 24.48 -4.09 -23.45
CA PRO A 361 24.05 -5.48 -23.58
C PRO A 361 22.97 -5.87 -22.58
N ILE A 362 22.68 -5.04 -21.56
CA ILE A 362 21.76 -5.35 -20.47
C ILE A 362 20.85 -4.16 -20.13
N GLY A 363 19.82 -4.44 -19.33
CA GLY A 363 18.90 -3.47 -18.75
C GLY A 363 18.09 -2.70 -19.79
N ALA A 364 17.85 -1.42 -19.50
CA ALA A 364 17.10 -0.52 -20.36
C ALA A 364 17.60 -0.52 -21.82
N SER A 365 18.91 -0.57 -22.04
CA SER A 365 19.49 -0.55 -23.39
C SER A 365 19.12 -1.77 -24.24
N LEU A 366 19.12 -2.96 -23.64
CA LEU A 366 18.76 -4.18 -24.36
C LEU A 366 17.28 -4.19 -24.71
N VAL A 367 16.42 -3.87 -23.75
CA VAL A 367 14.96 -3.99 -23.93
C VAL A 367 14.41 -2.89 -24.84
N VAL A 368 15.00 -1.69 -24.83
CA VAL A 368 14.66 -0.62 -25.79
C VAL A 368 14.97 -1.07 -27.22
N ARG A 369 16.13 -1.70 -27.43
CA ARG A 369 16.59 -2.14 -28.76
C ARG A 369 15.83 -3.36 -29.28
N THR A 370 15.50 -4.29 -28.41
CA THR A 370 14.89 -5.58 -28.79
C THR A 370 13.37 -5.56 -28.72
N GLY A 371 12.78 -4.67 -27.92
CA GLY A 371 11.35 -4.68 -27.61
C GLY A 371 10.93 -5.91 -26.78
N THR A 372 11.87 -6.65 -26.20
CA THR A 372 11.61 -7.85 -25.40
C THR A 372 12.09 -7.66 -23.98
N THR A 373 11.30 -8.12 -23.01
CA THR A 373 11.63 -8.12 -21.58
C THR A 373 12.93 -8.89 -21.32
N GLN A 374 13.81 -8.31 -20.51
CA GLN A 374 14.98 -9.00 -19.97
C GLN A 374 14.72 -9.33 -18.50
N PHE A 375 14.99 -10.58 -18.15
CA PHE A 375 14.90 -11.07 -16.78
C PHE A 375 16.22 -11.74 -16.41
N VAL A 376 16.81 -11.30 -15.29
CA VAL A 376 18.04 -11.83 -14.71
C VAL A 376 17.68 -12.40 -13.33
N PRO A 377 17.56 -13.73 -13.18
CA PRO A 377 17.16 -14.36 -11.91
C PRO A 377 18.14 -14.03 -10.79
N GLU A 378 19.44 -14.16 -11.06
CA GLU A 378 20.50 -13.95 -10.09
C GLU A 378 21.72 -13.30 -10.77
N PHE A 379 22.32 -12.29 -10.14
CA PHE A 379 23.58 -11.68 -10.58
C PHE A 379 24.80 -12.56 -10.19
N GLY A 380 24.95 -13.70 -10.86
CA GLY A 380 26.10 -14.60 -10.69
C GLY A 380 27.32 -14.25 -11.55
N ASP A 381 28.44 -14.95 -11.32
CA ASP A 381 29.68 -14.80 -12.11
C ASP A 381 29.45 -15.03 -13.62
N GLU A 382 28.59 -15.98 -13.97
CA GLU A 382 28.24 -16.32 -15.35
C GLU A 382 27.54 -15.14 -16.06
N PHE A 383 26.64 -14.43 -15.36
CA PHE A 383 26.00 -13.22 -15.88
C PHE A 383 27.00 -12.08 -16.09
N ILE A 384 27.92 -11.88 -15.13
CA ILE A 384 28.95 -10.85 -15.22
C ILE A 384 29.84 -11.10 -16.45
N GLU A 385 30.28 -12.35 -16.64
CA GLU A 385 31.06 -12.77 -17.81
C GLU A 385 30.30 -12.56 -19.14
N GLU A 386 29.02 -12.91 -19.19
CA GLU A 386 28.17 -12.74 -20.39
C GLU A 386 27.90 -11.26 -20.69
N ALA A 387 27.66 -10.43 -19.67
CA ALA A 387 27.48 -8.99 -19.82
C ALA A 387 28.76 -8.30 -20.37
N ILE A 388 29.94 -8.76 -19.95
CA ILE A 388 31.23 -8.28 -20.46
C ILE A 388 31.45 -8.76 -21.91
N ALA A 389 31.20 -10.04 -22.19
CA ALA A 389 31.33 -10.63 -23.52
C ALA A 389 30.37 -9.96 -24.54
N GLY A 390 29.19 -9.53 -24.08
CA GLY A 390 28.16 -8.83 -24.85
C GLY A 390 28.50 -7.37 -25.22
N GLY A 391 29.64 -6.83 -24.79
CA GLY A 391 30.12 -5.53 -25.27
C GLY A 391 29.81 -4.35 -24.36
N PHE A 392 29.89 -4.53 -23.03
CA PHE A 392 29.92 -3.44 -22.04
C PHE A 392 31.18 -2.56 -22.21
N ARG A 393 31.28 -1.82 -23.33
CA ARG A 393 32.44 -0.96 -23.64
C ARG A 393 32.41 0.28 -22.75
N GLY A 394 33.27 0.30 -21.73
CA GLY A 394 33.49 1.47 -20.88
C GLY A 394 33.80 1.18 -19.41
N MET A 395 33.50 -0.03 -18.93
CA MET A 395 33.82 -0.49 -17.57
C MET A 395 34.63 -1.80 -17.59
N THR A 396 35.56 -1.96 -16.64
CA THR A 396 36.29 -3.20 -16.44
C THR A 396 35.42 -4.24 -15.72
N PRO A 397 35.71 -5.55 -15.85
CA PRO A 397 35.04 -6.60 -15.08
C PRO A 397 35.01 -6.33 -13.58
N ASP A 398 36.13 -5.82 -13.05
CA ASP A 398 36.28 -5.46 -11.64
C ASP A 398 35.39 -4.26 -11.23
N GLN A 399 35.15 -3.32 -12.15
CA GLN A 399 34.24 -2.19 -11.91
C GLN A 399 32.79 -2.66 -11.87
N LEU A 400 32.37 -3.53 -12.79
CA LEU A 400 31.01 -4.07 -12.80
C LEU A 400 30.76 -4.94 -11.56
N ARG A 401 31.73 -5.79 -11.20
CA ARG A 401 31.72 -6.58 -9.98
C ARG A 401 31.63 -5.69 -8.73
N SER A 402 32.45 -4.63 -8.67
CA SER A 402 32.40 -3.66 -7.56
C SER A 402 31.06 -2.93 -7.45
N ILE A 403 30.33 -2.72 -8.56
CA ILE A 403 29.00 -2.11 -8.54
C ILE A 403 27.95 -3.13 -8.06
N VAL A 404 27.98 -4.36 -8.58
CA VAL A 404 27.07 -5.45 -8.16
C VAL A 404 27.25 -5.74 -6.66
N GLU A 405 28.48 -5.89 -6.20
CA GLU A 405 28.81 -6.12 -4.78
C GLU A 405 28.55 -4.88 -3.93
N GLY A 406 28.90 -3.69 -4.41
CA GLY A 406 28.74 -2.43 -3.69
C GLY A 406 27.28 -1.99 -3.51
N LEU A 407 26.41 -2.35 -4.44
CA LEU A 407 24.97 -2.13 -4.37
C LEU A 407 24.18 -3.36 -3.91
N ASN A 408 24.86 -4.48 -3.63
CA ASN A 408 24.25 -5.75 -3.23
C ASN A 408 23.17 -6.25 -4.20
N LEU A 409 23.35 -6.06 -5.52
CA LEU A 409 22.35 -6.40 -6.54
C LEU A 409 22.11 -7.92 -6.58
N THR A 410 20.85 -8.34 -6.47
CA THR A 410 20.46 -9.75 -6.41
C THR A 410 19.73 -10.20 -7.68
N SER A 411 18.76 -9.43 -8.16
CA SER A 411 17.91 -9.80 -9.32
C SER A 411 17.45 -8.57 -10.11
N LEU A 412 17.14 -8.72 -11.40
CA LEU A 412 16.73 -7.61 -12.29
C LEU A 412 15.60 -8.03 -13.23
N ILE A 413 14.59 -7.17 -13.35
CA ILE A 413 13.61 -7.18 -14.43
C ILE A 413 13.73 -5.86 -15.19
N ALA A 414 13.94 -5.91 -16.50
CA ALA A 414 13.84 -4.76 -17.38
C ALA A 414 12.73 -5.04 -18.41
N VAL A 415 11.76 -4.13 -18.50
CA VAL A 415 10.60 -4.25 -19.38
C VAL A 415 10.55 -3.05 -20.33
N PRO A 416 10.28 -3.26 -21.63
CA PRO A 416 10.14 -2.18 -22.58
C PRO A 416 8.81 -1.44 -22.35
N LEU A 417 8.83 -0.11 -22.48
CA LEU A 417 7.63 0.70 -22.54
C LEU A 417 7.21 0.83 -24.01
N ILE A 418 6.17 0.09 -24.39
CA ILE A 418 5.72 -0.03 -25.78
C ILE A 418 4.37 0.64 -25.95
N THR A 419 4.26 1.50 -26.96
CA THR A 419 2.99 2.09 -27.40
C THR A 419 2.79 1.92 -28.89
N LYS A 420 1.71 2.50 -29.43
CA LYS A 420 1.46 2.53 -30.88
C LYS A 420 2.58 3.23 -31.67
N ARG A 421 3.38 4.08 -31.02
CA ARG A 421 4.53 4.77 -31.63
C ARG A 421 5.79 3.89 -31.70
N GLY A 422 5.81 2.76 -31.00
CA GLY A 422 6.97 1.87 -30.86
C GLY A 422 7.46 1.83 -29.42
N VAL A 423 8.73 1.48 -29.23
CA VAL A 423 9.36 1.46 -27.90
C VAL A 423 9.72 2.89 -27.52
N ILE A 424 9.03 3.44 -26.54
CA ILE A 424 9.22 4.82 -26.05
C ILE A 424 10.18 4.88 -24.86
N GLY A 425 10.64 3.73 -24.36
CA GLY A 425 11.42 3.68 -23.15
C GLY A 425 11.58 2.29 -22.55
N ALA A 426 12.07 2.25 -21.33
CA ALA A 426 12.16 1.05 -20.50
C ALA A 426 11.88 1.38 -19.04
N MET A 427 11.31 0.42 -18.33
CA MET A 427 11.18 0.45 -16.89
C MET A 427 11.99 -0.71 -16.31
N GLN A 428 12.77 -0.45 -15.27
CA GLN A 428 13.61 -1.46 -14.63
C GLN A 428 13.29 -1.57 -13.15
N PHE A 429 13.25 -2.81 -12.65
CA PHE A 429 13.09 -3.16 -11.25
C PHE A 429 14.31 -3.96 -10.83
N VAL A 430 14.99 -3.50 -9.79
CA VAL A 430 16.19 -4.14 -9.27
C VAL A 430 15.95 -4.52 -7.81
N SER A 431 16.30 -5.76 -7.47
CA SER A 431 16.40 -6.21 -6.09
C SER A 431 17.85 -6.13 -5.64
N ALA A 432 18.04 -5.66 -4.41
CA ALA A 432 19.33 -5.51 -3.76
C ALA A 432 19.26 -5.95 -2.29
N GLU A 433 18.95 -5.04 -1.37
CA GLU A 433 18.99 -5.28 0.08
C GLU A 433 17.91 -6.24 0.56
N SER A 434 16.79 -6.32 -0.16
CA SER A 434 15.74 -7.29 0.13
C SER A 434 16.17 -8.74 -0.12
N GLY A 435 17.20 -8.96 -0.94
CA GLY A 435 17.62 -10.29 -1.38
C GLY A 435 16.55 -11.03 -2.20
N ARG A 436 15.57 -10.30 -2.76
CA ARG A 436 14.48 -10.89 -3.54
C ARG A 436 15.03 -11.46 -4.86
N ILE A 437 14.73 -12.71 -5.12
CA ILE A 437 14.97 -13.37 -6.40
C ILE A 437 13.66 -13.34 -7.18
N TYR A 438 13.64 -12.64 -8.31
CA TYR A 438 12.44 -12.54 -9.14
C TYR A 438 12.10 -13.87 -9.81
N GLY A 439 10.80 -14.13 -10.00
CA GLY A 439 10.28 -15.25 -10.76
C GLY A 439 9.48 -14.83 -12.00
N SER A 440 8.98 -15.81 -12.77
CA SER A 440 8.16 -15.56 -13.97
C SER A 440 6.87 -14.80 -13.69
N GLU A 441 6.31 -14.95 -12.49
CA GLU A 441 5.11 -14.21 -12.09
C GLU A 441 5.40 -12.73 -11.84
N ASP A 442 6.58 -12.38 -11.31
CA ASP A 442 7.01 -10.99 -11.13
C ASP A 442 7.26 -10.32 -12.48
N VAL A 443 7.83 -11.06 -13.44
CA VAL A 443 7.99 -10.60 -14.84
C VAL A 443 6.63 -10.26 -15.44
N SER A 444 5.63 -11.13 -15.28
CA SER A 444 4.28 -10.90 -15.80
C SER A 444 3.62 -9.66 -15.16
N LEU A 445 3.84 -9.44 -13.87
CA LEU A 445 3.37 -8.26 -13.15
C LEU A 445 4.07 -6.98 -13.65
N ALA A 446 5.39 -7.03 -13.82
CA ALA A 446 6.20 -5.93 -14.35
C ALA A 446 5.78 -5.55 -15.77
N GLU A 447 5.52 -6.52 -16.65
CA GLU A 447 5.02 -6.29 -18.01
C GLU A 447 3.63 -5.64 -18.00
N THR A 448 2.74 -6.10 -17.13
CA THR A 448 1.40 -5.52 -16.96
C THR A 448 1.48 -4.07 -16.47
N ALA A 449 2.36 -3.79 -15.50
CA ALA A 449 2.63 -2.44 -15.03
C ALA A 449 3.19 -1.56 -16.16
N ALA A 450 4.25 -2.02 -16.84
CA ALA A 450 4.91 -1.30 -17.92
C ALA A 450 3.95 -0.96 -19.07
N SER A 451 3.06 -1.88 -19.47
CA SER A 451 2.07 -1.60 -20.51
C SER A 451 1.14 -0.44 -20.15
N ARG A 452 0.65 -0.39 -18.89
CA ARG A 452 -0.22 0.70 -18.42
C ARG A 452 0.52 2.03 -18.31
N ILE A 453 1.74 1.98 -17.76
CA ILE A 453 2.59 3.15 -17.59
C ILE A 453 3.03 3.70 -18.94
N ALA A 454 3.32 2.86 -19.93
CA ALA A 454 3.69 3.28 -21.27
C ALA A 454 2.57 4.13 -21.91
N GLU A 455 1.32 3.68 -21.86
CA GLU A 455 0.18 4.45 -22.38
C GLU A 455 -0.04 5.76 -21.61
N ALA A 456 0.05 5.72 -20.28
CA ALA A 456 -0.13 6.90 -19.45
C ALA A 456 0.97 7.95 -19.70
N LEU A 457 2.22 7.50 -19.82
CA LEU A 457 3.38 8.34 -20.09
C LEU A 457 3.33 8.96 -21.49
N ASP A 458 2.98 8.17 -22.51
CA ASP A 458 2.81 8.65 -23.89
C ASP A 458 1.75 9.74 -23.98
N ASN A 459 0.60 9.51 -23.34
CA ASN A 459 -0.48 10.49 -23.28
C ASN A 459 -0.09 11.75 -22.50
N ALA A 460 0.64 11.61 -21.39
CA ALA A 460 1.12 12.75 -20.61
C ALA A 460 2.10 13.61 -21.43
N TRP A 461 3.08 12.97 -22.07
CA TRP A 461 4.04 13.65 -22.93
C TRP A 461 3.37 14.36 -24.12
N LEU A 462 2.38 13.72 -24.76
CA LEU A 462 1.66 14.33 -25.87
C LEU A 462 0.91 15.59 -25.42
N ARG A 463 0.27 15.55 -24.24
CA ARG A 463 -0.39 16.73 -23.65
C ARG A 463 0.62 17.83 -23.35
N ASP A 464 1.79 17.49 -22.80
CA ASP A 464 2.83 18.47 -22.50
C ASP A 464 3.35 19.14 -23.78
N GLN A 465 3.57 18.38 -24.84
CA GLN A 465 3.96 18.91 -26.16
C GLN A 465 2.88 19.81 -26.77
N GLN A 466 1.61 19.44 -26.67
CA GLN A 466 0.50 20.29 -27.14
C GLN A 466 0.46 21.63 -26.38
N ARG A 467 0.60 21.59 -25.06
CA ARG A 467 0.66 22.81 -24.22
C ARG A 467 1.84 23.70 -24.58
N GLU A 468 3.00 23.11 -24.79
CA GLU A 468 4.20 23.83 -25.19
C GLU A 468 4.05 24.52 -26.56
N VAL A 469 3.57 23.78 -27.56
CA VAL A 469 3.31 24.32 -28.91
C VAL A 469 2.27 25.44 -28.86
N ALA A 470 1.17 25.25 -28.12
CA ALA A 470 0.14 26.27 -27.97
C ALA A 470 0.70 27.56 -27.33
N THR A 471 1.49 27.43 -26.27
CA THR A 471 2.13 28.57 -25.59
C THR A 471 3.08 29.33 -26.52
N ILE A 472 3.87 28.61 -27.33
CA ILE A 472 4.79 29.21 -28.30
C ILE A 472 4.03 29.96 -29.40
N LEU A 473 2.99 29.34 -29.96
CA LEU A 473 2.16 29.96 -31.00
C LEU A 473 1.44 31.21 -30.46
N GLN A 474 0.81 31.11 -29.29
CA GLN A 474 0.16 32.26 -28.63
C GLN A 474 1.13 33.42 -28.42
N SER A 475 2.33 33.12 -27.91
CA SER A 475 3.37 34.13 -27.64
C SER A 475 3.88 34.80 -28.92
N ALA A 476 3.89 34.09 -30.06
CA ALA A 476 4.26 34.66 -31.36
C ALA A 476 3.16 35.54 -31.98
N LEU A 477 1.89 35.24 -31.68
CA LEU A 477 0.73 35.98 -32.18
C LEU A 477 0.49 37.30 -31.46
N LEU A 478 1.03 37.48 -30.25
CA LEU A 478 0.96 38.72 -29.49
C LEU A 478 2.26 39.55 -29.60
N PRO A 479 2.20 40.89 -29.46
CA PRO A 479 3.39 41.73 -29.46
C PRO A 479 4.32 41.42 -28.27
N HIS A 480 5.61 41.16 -28.54
CA HIS A 480 6.59 40.84 -27.48
C HIS A 480 6.98 42.04 -26.59
N ARG A 481 6.79 43.27 -27.08
CA ARG A 481 6.99 44.52 -26.33
C ARG A 481 6.00 45.57 -26.81
N LEU A 482 5.46 46.33 -25.86
CA LEU A 482 4.65 47.49 -26.17
C LEU A 482 5.58 48.66 -26.56
N PRO A 483 5.30 49.39 -27.64
CA PRO A 483 6.08 50.56 -28.01
C PRO A 483 5.87 51.71 -27.00
N GLN A 484 6.91 52.52 -26.80
CA GLN A 484 6.79 53.78 -26.06
C GLN A 484 6.25 54.87 -26.99
N ILE A 485 5.17 55.52 -26.58
CA ILE A 485 4.55 56.64 -27.29
C ILE A 485 4.73 57.89 -26.43
N ASN A 486 5.35 58.94 -26.98
CA ASN A 486 5.55 60.17 -26.23
C ASN A 486 4.20 60.81 -25.87
N GLY A 487 4.00 61.11 -24.59
CA GLY A 487 2.77 61.70 -24.08
C GLY A 487 1.57 60.75 -23.96
N VAL A 488 1.74 59.45 -24.21
CA VAL A 488 0.71 58.41 -24.02
C VAL A 488 1.27 57.23 -23.24
N SER A 489 0.68 56.94 -22.09
CA SER A 489 0.97 55.73 -21.32
C SER A 489 0.10 54.58 -21.82
N VAL A 490 0.72 53.41 -22.02
CA VAL A 490 0.07 52.22 -22.58
C VAL A 490 0.30 51.03 -21.66
N ALA A 491 -0.77 50.28 -21.36
CA ALA A 491 -0.68 49.02 -20.65
C ALA A 491 -1.60 47.98 -21.27
N VAL A 492 -1.16 46.73 -21.28
CA VAL A 492 -1.99 45.60 -21.74
C VAL A 492 -2.05 44.52 -20.65
N ARG A 493 -3.21 43.88 -20.52
CA ARG A 493 -3.40 42.64 -19.78
C ARG A 493 -4.04 41.61 -20.70
N TYR A 494 -3.50 40.40 -20.68
CA TYR A 494 -4.00 39.29 -21.46
C TYR A 494 -4.14 38.08 -20.55
N TRP A 495 -5.27 37.38 -20.65
CA TRP A 495 -5.51 36.11 -19.96
C TRP A 495 -6.00 35.11 -20.98
N ALA A 496 -5.31 33.97 -21.10
CA ALA A 496 -5.73 32.91 -21.99
C ALA A 496 -6.93 32.13 -21.42
N ALA A 497 -7.84 31.70 -22.30
CA ALA A 497 -8.96 30.81 -21.98
C ALA A 497 -8.49 29.39 -21.64
N GLY A 498 -9.24 28.68 -20.79
CA GLY A 498 -9.22 27.21 -20.73
C GLY A 498 -7.89 26.53 -20.37
N ALA A 499 -7.79 25.24 -20.71
CA ALA A 499 -6.59 24.43 -20.47
C ALA A 499 -5.44 24.92 -21.37
N ALA A 500 -4.21 24.97 -20.83
CA ALA A 500 -3.00 25.51 -21.47
C ALA A 500 -2.58 24.87 -22.83
N SER A 501 -3.42 24.03 -23.43
CA SER A 501 -3.18 23.24 -24.65
C SER A 501 -3.73 23.83 -25.94
N GLU A 502 -4.48 24.93 -25.89
CA GLU A 502 -5.08 25.56 -27.07
C GLU A 502 -4.58 26.99 -27.27
N VAL A 503 -4.57 27.43 -28.53
CA VAL A 503 -4.21 28.80 -28.92
C VAL A 503 -5.49 29.61 -28.99
N GLY A 504 -5.46 30.77 -28.37
CA GLY A 504 -6.55 31.71 -28.28
C GLY A 504 -6.88 32.45 -29.59
N GLY A 505 -8.12 32.92 -29.69
CA GLY A 505 -8.61 33.76 -30.78
C GLY A 505 -8.23 35.24 -30.62
N ASP A 506 -8.14 35.69 -29.38
CA ASP A 506 -7.88 37.08 -29.02
C ASP A 506 -6.48 37.55 -29.42
N PHE A 507 -6.43 38.74 -30.01
CA PHE A 507 -5.17 39.41 -30.32
C PHE A 507 -5.25 40.92 -30.15
N TYR A 508 -4.09 41.52 -29.94
CA TYR A 508 -3.92 42.96 -29.98
C TYR A 508 -2.64 43.33 -30.72
N ASP A 509 -2.58 44.54 -31.26
CA ASP A 509 -1.36 45.08 -31.84
C ASP A 509 -1.27 46.58 -31.64
N LEU A 510 -0.05 47.09 -31.47
CA LEU A 510 0.22 48.52 -31.33
C LEU A 510 1.49 48.85 -32.11
N PHE A 511 1.35 49.73 -33.11
CA PHE A 511 2.47 50.05 -33.99
C PHE A 511 2.40 51.45 -34.57
N ARG A 512 3.56 52.01 -34.89
CA ARG A 512 3.68 53.31 -35.53
C ARG A 512 3.29 53.20 -37.01
N ILE A 513 2.44 54.10 -37.49
CA ILE A 513 2.11 54.23 -38.91
C ILE A 513 3.13 55.19 -39.53
N PRO A 514 3.98 54.73 -40.46
CA PRO A 514 4.95 55.62 -41.08
C PRO A 514 4.26 56.71 -41.92
N PRO A 515 4.91 57.88 -42.07
CA PRO A 515 4.45 58.89 -43.01
C PRO A 515 4.50 58.34 -44.44
N ARG A 516 3.62 58.87 -45.31
CA ARG A 516 3.67 58.51 -46.73
C ARG A 516 4.99 58.99 -47.34
N PRO A 517 5.56 58.26 -48.32
CA PRO A 517 6.77 58.71 -49.02
C PRO A 517 6.59 60.14 -49.55
N GLY A 518 7.47 61.06 -49.13
CA GLY A 518 7.42 62.48 -49.51
C GLY A 518 6.70 63.41 -48.52
N GLN A 519 6.18 62.93 -47.39
CA GLN A 519 5.61 63.74 -46.30
C GLN A 519 6.47 63.67 -45.03
N ASN A 520 7.61 64.37 -45.00
CA ASN A 520 8.52 64.36 -43.83
C ASN A 520 7.95 65.09 -42.60
N ASP A 521 7.03 66.03 -42.77
CA ASP A 521 6.41 66.83 -41.69
C ASP A 521 5.01 66.31 -41.27
N ALA A 522 4.68 65.05 -41.57
CA ALA A 522 3.39 64.48 -41.17
C ALA A 522 3.31 64.32 -39.64
N PRO A 523 2.12 64.52 -39.03
CA PRO A 523 1.91 64.30 -37.61
C PRO A 523 2.22 62.84 -37.24
N GLU A 524 2.66 62.64 -36.01
CA GLU A 524 2.93 61.31 -35.47
C GLU A 524 1.64 60.49 -35.40
N ARG A 525 1.66 59.28 -35.96
CA ARG A 525 0.50 58.39 -36.03
C ARG A 525 0.81 56.99 -35.50
N TRP A 526 -0.11 56.46 -34.72
CA TRP A 526 -0.06 55.11 -34.15
C TRP A 526 -1.36 54.37 -34.42
N ALA A 527 -1.28 53.08 -34.70
CA ALA A 527 -2.42 52.18 -34.80
C ALA A 527 -2.51 51.34 -33.52
N VAL A 528 -3.72 51.23 -32.96
CA VAL A 528 -4.06 50.33 -31.87
C VAL A 528 -5.12 49.37 -32.41
N VAL A 529 -4.88 48.08 -32.27
CA VAL A 529 -5.73 47.02 -32.78
C VAL A 529 -6.06 46.09 -31.64
N ILE A 530 -7.33 45.71 -31.53
CA ILE A 530 -7.78 44.59 -30.73
C ILE A 530 -8.80 43.80 -31.55
N GLY A 531 -8.81 42.50 -31.41
CA GLY A 531 -9.75 41.66 -32.11
C GLY A 531 -9.81 40.26 -31.55
N ASP A 532 -10.85 39.56 -31.95
CA ASP A 532 -11.08 38.16 -31.62
C ASP A 532 -11.41 37.38 -32.89
N VAL A 533 -10.88 36.17 -33.00
CA VAL A 533 -11.15 35.22 -34.07
C VAL A 533 -11.97 34.08 -33.51
N CYS A 534 -13.10 33.77 -34.14
CA CYS A 534 -14.00 32.75 -33.64
C CYS A 534 -13.33 31.37 -33.52
N GLY A 535 -13.38 30.83 -32.30
CA GLY A 535 -12.92 29.50 -31.91
C GLY A 535 -11.41 29.44 -31.58
N THR A 536 -10.96 28.29 -31.09
CA THR A 536 -9.59 28.08 -30.60
C THR A 536 -8.77 27.15 -31.52
N GLY A 537 -7.46 27.10 -31.28
CA GLY A 537 -6.54 26.14 -31.89
C GLY A 537 -5.78 26.65 -33.12
N PRO A 538 -5.11 25.74 -33.86
CA PRO A 538 -4.16 26.12 -34.92
C PRO A 538 -4.76 26.90 -36.09
N GLU A 539 -6.03 26.65 -36.43
CA GLU A 539 -6.72 27.38 -37.50
C GLU A 539 -7.08 28.81 -37.10
N ALA A 540 -7.55 29.00 -35.86
CA ALA A 540 -7.80 30.32 -35.29
C ALA A 540 -6.49 31.13 -35.26
N ALA A 541 -5.41 30.51 -34.77
CA ALA A 541 -4.06 31.07 -34.80
C ALA A 541 -3.61 31.55 -36.20
N ALA A 542 -3.91 30.78 -37.25
CA ALA A 542 -3.57 31.15 -38.62
C ALA A 542 -4.38 32.36 -39.11
N VAL A 543 -5.68 32.44 -38.78
CA VAL A 543 -6.54 33.59 -39.10
C VAL A 543 -6.13 34.82 -38.29
N THR A 544 -5.73 34.66 -37.03
CA THR A 544 -5.17 35.73 -36.18
C THR A 544 -3.89 36.31 -36.80
N ALA A 545 -2.99 35.45 -37.28
CA ALA A 545 -1.79 35.87 -38.00
C ALA A 545 -2.15 36.61 -39.30
N LEU A 546 -3.09 36.09 -40.09
CA LEU A 546 -3.59 36.75 -41.31
C LEU A 546 -4.15 38.13 -40.98
N ALA A 547 -4.99 38.24 -39.95
CA ALA A 547 -5.65 39.48 -39.57
C ALA A 547 -4.64 40.56 -39.16
N ARG A 548 -3.76 40.23 -38.22
CA ARG A 548 -2.76 41.17 -37.70
C ARG A 548 -1.81 41.67 -38.79
N HIS A 549 -1.30 40.78 -39.65
CA HIS A 549 -0.38 41.18 -40.71
C HIS A 549 -1.08 41.94 -41.84
N THR A 550 -2.34 41.61 -42.17
CA THR A 550 -3.13 42.34 -43.17
C THR A 550 -3.43 43.76 -42.69
N ILE A 551 -3.87 43.91 -41.44
CA ILE A 551 -4.13 45.22 -40.83
C ILE A 551 -2.86 46.07 -40.84
N ARG A 552 -1.75 45.51 -40.37
CA ARG A 552 -0.45 46.19 -40.31
C ARG A 552 0.03 46.59 -41.70
N ALA A 553 -0.08 45.71 -42.69
CA ALA A 553 0.28 46.00 -44.07
C ALA A 553 -0.60 47.13 -44.65
N ALA A 554 -1.92 47.03 -44.53
CA ALA A 554 -2.86 48.03 -45.03
C ALA A 554 -2.60 49.42 -44.41
N ALA A 555 -2.44 49.48 -43.09
CA ALA A 555 -2.16 50.72 -42.36
C ALA A 555 -0.82 51.35 -42.79
N THR A 556 0.23 50.53 -42.95
CA THR A 556 1.57 50.98 -43.37
C THR A 556 1.57 51.53 -44.80
N HIS A 557 0.70 51.02 -45.66
CA HIS A 557 0.50 51.53 -47.03
C HIS A 557 -0.44 52.75 -47.08
N GLY A 558 -0.86 53.26 -45.92
CA GLY A 558 -1.61 54.50 -45.79
C GLY A 558 -3.10 54.39 -46.10
N ALA A 559 -3.68 53.17 -46.01
CA ALA A 559 -5.13 52.96 -46.03
C ALA A 559 -5.79 53.68 -44.84
N SER A 560 -7.00 54.21 -45.06
CA SER A 560 -7.84 54.77 -44.01
C SER A 560 -8.36 53.69 -43.05
N PRO A 561 -8.81 54.05 -41.82
CA PRO A 561 -9.33 53.07 -40.87
C PRO A 561 -10.45 52.15 -41.41
N VAL A 562 -11.30 52.66 -42.30
CA VAL A 562 -12.35 51.86 -42.96
C VAL A 562 -11.76 50.90 -44.00
N GLU A 563 -10.88 51.41 -44.88
CA GLU A 563 -10.22 50.61 -45.91
C GLU A 563 -9.38 49.47 -45.31
N VAL A 564 -8.74 49.69 -44.16
CA VAL A 564 -7.99 48.65 -43.43
C VAL A 564 -8.87 47.44 -43.11
N LEU A 565 -10.07 47.66 -42.57
CA LEU A 565 -11.01 46.57 -42.25
C LEU A 565 -11.66 45.96 -43.49
N GLU A 566 -11.88 46.74 -44.55
CA GLU A 566 -12.37 46.22 -45.85
C GLU A 566 -11.33 45.29 -46.51
N TRP A 567 -10.04 45.64 -46.42
CA TRP A 567 -8.95 44.81 -46.93
C TRP A 567 -8.83 43.52 -46.13
N LEU A 568 -8.94 43.60 -44.80
CA LEU A 568 -8.99 42.42 -43.94
C LEU A 568 -10.17 41.52 -44.31
N ASN A 569 -11.37 42.07 -44.42
CA ASN A 569 -12.57 41.30 -44.79
C ASN A 569 -12.42 40.61 -46.15
N SER A 570 -11.81 41.30 -47.12
CA SER A 570 -11.53 40.71 -48.44
C SER A 570 -10.50 39.57 -48.36
N ALA A 571 -9.45 39.72 -47.54
CA ALA A 571 -8.45 38.68 -47.32
C ALA A 571 -9.04 37.46 -46.61
N MET A 572 -9.93 37.66 -45.64
CA MET A 572 -10.62 36.58 -44.93
C MET A 572 -11.60 35.83 -45.86
N LEU A 573 -12.42 36.54 -46.63
CA LEU A 573 -13.35 35.92 -47.59
C LEU A 573 -12.63 35.17 -48.73
N ALA A 574 -11.38 35.54 -49.02
CA ALA A 574 -10.54 34.86 -50.00
C ALA A 574 -9.77 33.68 -49.41
N SER A 575 -9.74 33.53 -48.08
CA SER A 575 -9.15 32.37 -47.42
C SER A 575 -10.15 31.21 -47.41
N ASP A 576 -9.68 29.96 -47.50
CA ASP A 576 -10.51 28.74 -47.40
C ASP A 576 -10.96 28.45 -45.95
N SER A 577 -11.18 29.49 -45.13
CA SER A 577 -11.57 29.37 -43.72
C SER A 577 -13.02 29.82 -43.54
N ASP A 578 -13.82 28.99 -42.85
CA ASP A 578 -15.19 29.33 -42.45
C ASP A 578 -15.25 30.22 -41.18
N ARG A 579 -14.09 30.66 -40.66
CA ARG A 579 -13.99 31.47 -39.43
C ARG A 579 -14.20 32.95 -39.72
N PHE A 580 -14.82 33.62 -38.75
CA PHE A 580 -15.01 35.06 -38.76
C PHE A 580 -14.20 35.74 -37.64
N CYS A 581 -14.08 37.06 -37.74
CA CYS A 581 -13.28 37.85 -36.80
C CYS A 581 -14.03 39.12 -36.42
N THR A 582 -13.94 39.48 -35.15
CA THR A 582 -14.35 40.78 -34.62
C THR A 582 -13.09 41.64 -34.45
N VAL A 583 -13.07 42.87 -34.95
CA VAL A 583 -11.90 43.77 -34.81
C VAL A 583 -12.32 45.18 -34.47
N CYS A 584 -11.66 45.78 -33.48
CA CYS A 584 -11.65 47.23 -33.31
C CYS A 584 -10.29 47.79 -33.75
N TYR A 585 -10.29 48.57 -34.83
CA TYR A 585 -9.12 49.25 -35.34
C TYR A 585 -9.18 50.74 -34.98
N CYS A 586 -8.17 51.21 -34.28
CA CYS A 586 -8.08 52.58 -33.80
C CYS A 586 -6.78 53.26 -34.26
N THR A 587 -6.82 54.57 -34.47
CA THR A 587 -5.62 55.38 -34.76
C THR A 587 -5.51 56.56 -33.82
N LEU A 588 -4.30 56.80 -33.33
CA LEU A 588 -3.90 58.00 -32.58
C LEU A 588 -3.06 58.88 -33.52
N GLU A 589 -3.53 60.09 -33.76
CA GLU A 589 -2.81 61.11 -34.54
C GLU A 589 -2.51 62.31 -33.65
N ARG A 590 -1.24 62.72 -33.60
CA ARG A 590 -0.81 63.82 -32.74
C ARG A 590 -1.32 65.15 -33.27
N VAL A 591 -2.10 65.88 -32.46
CA VAL A 591 -2.63 67.20 -32.82
C VAL A 591 -1.73 68.30 -32.26
N ASP A 592 -1.34 68.18 -30.99
CA ASP A 592 -0.37 69.06 -30.33
C ASP A 592 0.40 68.30 -29.21
N ALA A 593 1.13 69.02 -28.33
CA ALA A 593 1.94 68.42 -27.26
C ALA A 593 1.12 67.81 -26.10
N ALA A 594 -0.17 68.12 -26.02
CA ALA A 594 -1.08 67.72 -24.93
C ALA A 594 -2.35 67.03 -25.44
N ALA A 595 -2.57 66.94 -26.76
CA ALA A 595 -3.78 66.44 -27.39
C ALA A 595 -3.50 65.46 -28.54
N TRP A 596 -4.29 64.39 -28.56
CA TRP A 596 -4.26 63.34 -29.56
C TRP A 596 -5.63 63.15 -30.18
N ARG A 597 -5.71 63.08 -31.50
CA ARG A 597 -6.94 62.69 -32.20
C ARG A 597 -7.03 61.18 -32.23
N PHE A 598 -8.06 60.64 -31.59
CA PHE A 598 -8.38 59.22 -31.58
C PHE A 598 -9.50 58.94 -32.56
N THR A 599 -9.26 58.04 -33.50
CA THR A 599 -10.29 57.53 -34.42
C THR A 599 -10.49 56.05 -34.17
N SER A 600 -11.73 55.59 -33.97
CA SER A 600 -12.07 54.17 -33.83
C SER A 600 -13.02 53.71 -34.93
N VAL A 601 -12.82 52.47 -35.39
CA VAL A 601 -13.74 51.73 -36.26
C VAL A 601 -13.88 50.32 -35.70
N ALA A 602 -15.10 49.91 -35.36
CA ALA A 602 -15.39 48.56 -34.91
C ALA A 602 -16.04 47.76 -36.05
N GLY A 603 -15.52 46.57 -36.34
CA GLY A 603 -16.14 45.55 -37.17
C GLY A 603 -16.62 44.39 -36.30
N GLY A 604 -17.84 44.51 -35.77
CA GLY A 604 -18.47 43.52 -34.90
C GLY A 604 -17.86 43.36 -33.50
N HIS A 605 -16.80 44.11 -33.17
CA HIS A 605 -16.11 44.05 -31.87
C HIS A 605 -16.76 45.00 -30.84
N PRO A 606 -16.62 44.71 -29.52
CA PRO A 606 -16.98 45.65 -28.47
C PRO A 606 -16.37 47.05 -28.67
N LEU A 607 -17.14 48.09 -28.32
CA LEU A 607 -16.74 49.47 -28.52
C LEU A 607 -15.71 49.92 -27.47
N PRO A 608 -14.70 50.73 -27.84
CA PRO A 608 -13.77 51.31 -26.87
C PRO A 608 -14.50 52.14 -25.82
N LEU A 609 -14.09 52.03 -24.55
CA LEU A 609 -14.64 52.80 -23.44
C LEU A 609 -13.72 53.98 -23.14
N MET A 610 -14.27 55.20 -23.12
CA MET A 610 -13.55 56.42 -22.77
C MET A 610 -14.03 56.97 -21.44
N ALA A 611 -13.09 57.18 -20.52
CA ALA A 611 -13.31 57.91 -19.29
C ALA A 611 -12.53 59.23 -19.33
N ARG A 612 -13.26 60.35 -19.16
CA ARG A 612 -12.64 61.63 -18.82
C ARG A 612 -12.40 61.68 -17.32
N ARG A 613 -11.44 62.51 -16.89
CA ARG A 613 -11.12 62.67 -15.46
C ARG A 613 -12.38 62.93 -14.64
N ASN A 614 -12.66 62.05 -13.67
CA ASN A 614 -13.82 62.11 -12.76
C ASN A 614 -15.20 62.09 -13.45
N ALA A 615 -15.29 61.50 -14.64
CA ALA A 615 -16.55 61.29 -15.35
C ALA A 615 -16.81 59.80 -15.55
N PRO A 616 -18.08 59.35 -15.62
CA PRO A 616 -18.40 57.98 -15.99
C PRO A 616 -17.86 57.66 -17.38
N ALA A 617 -17.42 56.42 -17.59
CA ALA A 617 -16.97 55.96 -18.89
C ALA A 617 -18.16 55.87 -19.87
N HIS A 618 -17.91 56.11 -21.15
CA HIS A 618 -18.89 55.97 -22.22
C HIS A 618 -18.25 55.30 -23.44
N GLN A 619 -19.06 54.61 -24.24
CA GLN A 619 -18.62 53.95 -25.47
C GLN A 619 -18.28 54.95 -26.58
N LEU A 620 -17.20 54.69 -27.32
CA LEU A 620 -16.74 55.48 -28.45
C LEU A 620 -17.05 54.80 -29.78
N GLY A 621 -18.12 55.26 -30.43
CA GLY A 621 -18.44 54.93 -31.81
C GLY A 621 -19.77 54.21 -31.98
N SER A 622 -19.86 53.35 -32.99
CA SER A 622 -21.06 52.59 -33.29
C SER A 622 -20.70 51.16 -33.69
N PRO A 623 -21.53 50.16 -33.35
CA PRO A 623 -21.26 48.78 -33.73
C PRO A 623 -21.20 48.64 -35.26
N GLY A 624 -20.23 47.87 -35.75
CA GLY A 624 -20.10 47.55 -37.17
C GLY A 624 -20.37 46.08 -37.49
N THR A 625 -20.14 45.70 -38.74
CA THR A 625 -20.37 44.32 -39.22
C THR A 625 -19.17 43.41 -38.91
N LEU A 626 -19.42 42.16 -38.53
CA LEU A 626 -18.42 41.10 -38.37
C LEU A 626 -17.62 40.87 -39.67
N LEU A 627 -16.32 40.61 -39.57
CA LEU A 627 -15.45 40.38 -40.73
C LEU A 627 -15.41 38.88 -41.09
N GLY A 628 -15.27 38.58 -42.37
CA GLY A 628 -15.21 37.21 -42.90
C GLY A 628 -16.57 36.56 -43.16
N VAL A 629 -17.68 37.20 -42.76
CA VAL A 629 -19.05 36.66 -42.92
C VAL A 629 -19.75 37.25 -44.15
N LEU A 630 -19.72 38.57 -44.29
CA LEU A 630 -20.47 39.30 -45.31
C LEU A 630 -19.53 40.05 -46.26
N PRO A 631 -19.79 40.03 -47.58
CA PRO A 631 -18.95 40.73 -48.56
C PRO A 631 -19.05 42.25 -48.48
N ARG A 632 -20.09 42.80 -47.84
CA ARG A 632 -20.26 44.25 -47.64
C ARG A 632 -20.35 44.56 -46.15
N LEU A 633 -19.49 45.45 -45.69
CA LEU A 633 -19.45 45.90 -44.30
C LEU A 633 -20.22 47.21 -44.10
N LYS A 634 -20.89 47.34 -42.97
CA LYS A 634 -21.26 48.65 -42.40
C LYS A 634 -20.24 49.03 -41.35
N LEU A 635 -19.42 50.02 -41.64
CA LEU A 635 -18.39 50.57 -40.76
C LEU A 635 -18.60 52.07 -40.62
N SER A 636 -18.58 52.56 -39.38
CA SER A 636 -18.76 53.98 -39.06
C SER A 636 -17.58 54.47 -38.23
N PRO A 637 -16.67 55.29 -38.78
CA PRO A 637 -15.56 55.85 -38.01
C PRO A 637 -16.08 56.88 -37.00
N SER A 638 -15.57 56.79 -35.78
CA SER A 638 -15.81 57.76 -34.71
C SER A 638 -14.52 58.49 -34.40
N VAL A 639 -14.59 59.82 -34.25
CA VAL A 639 -13.41 60.67 -34.01
C VAL A 639 -13.62 61.49 -32.74
N VAL A 640 -12.65 61.45 -31.83
CA VAL A 640 -12.63 62.25 -30.60
C VAL A 640 -11.22 62.78 -30.36
N ASP A 641 -11.12 64.03 -29.91
CA ASP A 641 -9.84 64.59 -29.46
C ASP A 641 -9.67 64.27 -27.95
N LEU A 642 -8.62 63.54 -27.62
CA LEU A 642 -8.22 63.15 -26.26
C LEU A 642 -7.24 64.17 -25.70
N VAL A 643 -7.45 64.58 -24.44
CA VAL A 643 -6.57 65.50 -23.73
C VAL A 643 -5.91 64.83 -22.53
N VAL A 644 -4.89 65.47 -21.94
CA VAL A 644 -4.18 64.97 -20.75
C VAL A 644 -5.17 64.56 -19.65
N GLY A 645 -5.03 63.31 -19.19
CA GLY A 645 -5.88 62.68 -18.19
C GLY A 645 -6.95 61.76 -18.75
N ASP A 646 -7.33 61.90 -20.02
CA ASP A 646 -8.30 61.01 -20.67
C ASP A 646 -7.72 59.59 -20.81
N THR A 647 -8.58 58.60 -20.57
CA THR A 647 -8.23 57.18 -20.67
C THR A 647 -9.19 56.48 -21.62
N VAL A 648 -8.64 55.67 -22.52
CA VAL A 648 -9.39 54.77 -23.41
C VAL A 648 -9.03 53.33 -23.05
N VAL A 649 -10.04 52.49 -22.88
CA VAL A 649 -9.91 51.06 -22.60
C VAL A 649 -10.57 50.30 -23.75
N LEU A 650 -9.81 49.42 -24.40
CA LEU A 650 -10.31 48.45 -25.35
C LEU A 650 -10.32 47.08 -24.68
N HIS A 651 -11.35 46.29 -24.92
CA HIS A 651 -11.49 44.94 -24.37
C HIS A 651 -12.09 43.99 -25.39
N THR A 652 -11.76 42.71 -25.26
CA THR A 652 -12.42 41.63 -26.01
C THR A 652 -13.72 41.22 -25.33
N ASP A 653 -14.56 40.50 -26.06
CA ASP A 653 -15.87 40.04 -25.62
C ASP A 653 -15.81 38.96 -24.55
N GLY A 654 -14.69 38.25 -24.34
CA GLY A 654 -14.54 37.31 -23.21
C GLY A 654 -14.69 37.94 -21.81
N VAL A 655 -14.67 39.28 -21.69
CA VAL A 655 -15.06 39.99 -20.45
C VAL A 655 -16.59 40.03 -20.27
N THR A 656 -17.32 40.15 -21.38
CA THR A 656 -18.75 40.45 -21.43
C THR A 656 -19.62 39.25 -21.82
N ASP A 657 -19.09 38.28 -22.54
CA ASP A 657 -19.75 37.07 -23.02
C ASP A 657 -19.58 35.91 -22.02
N VAL A 658 -20.07 36.13 -20.80
CA VAL A 658 -19.99 35.14 -19.71
C VAL A 658 -21.39 34.81 -19.20
N PRO A 659 -21.75 33.52 -19.06
CA PRO A 659 -23.04 33.12 -18.52
C PRO A 659 -23.30 33.66 -17.10
N ALA A 660 -24.56 33.98 -16.81
CA ALA A 660 -24.97 34.32 -15.45
C ALA A 660 -24.61 33.18 -14.47
N PRO A 661 -24.10 33.46 -13.25
CA PRO A 661 -24.11 34.75 -12.54
C PRO A 661 -22.83 35.60 -12.68
N TYR A 662 -21.86 35.23 -13.53
CA TYR A 662 -20.52 35.84 -13.57
C TYR A 662 -20.31 36.84 -14.73
N GLY A 663 -21.37 37.15 -15.48
CA GLY A 663 -21.36 38.11 -16.59
C GLY A 663 -21.18 39.56 -16.16
N ILE A 664 -20.21 40.24 -16.77
CA ILE A 664 -20.05 41.70 -16.72
C ILE A 664 -20.73 42.25 -17.97
N ASP A 665 -21.90 42.87 -17.85
CA ASP A 665 -22.50 43.53 -19.01
C ASP A 665 -21.75 44.83 -19.39
N GLU A 666 -22.08 45.41 -20.54
CA GLU A 666 -21.41 46.62 -21.04
C GLU A 666 -21.54 47.82 -20.08
N ALA A 667 -22.63 47.88 -19.30
CA ALA A 667 -22.86 48.94 -18.32
C ALA A 667 -21.96 48.77 -17.09
N ALA A 668 -21.86 47.55 -16.58
CA ALA A 668 -20.95 47.20 -15.50
C ALA A 668 -19.48 47.41 -15.90
N MET A 669 -19.11 47.06 -17.13
CA MET A 669 -17.74 47.32 -17.62
C MET A 669 -17.45 48.83 -17.70
N SER A 670 -18.42 49.65 -18.13
CA SER A 670 -18.30 51.11 -18.14
C SER A 670 -18.13 51.70 -16.74
N GLU A 671 -18.86 51.17 -15.74
CA GLU A 671 -18.73 51.55 -14.33
C GLU A 671 -17.33 51.21 -13.79
N LEU A 672 -16.86 49.98 -14.03
CA LEU A 672 -15.51 49.54 -13.62
C LEU A 672 -14.39 50.41 -14.22
N VAL A 673 -14.50 50.80 -15.49
CA VAL A 673 -13.55 51.72 -16.14
C VAL A 673 -13.61 53.11 -15.52
N GLY A 674 -14.80 53.63 -15.20
CA GLY A 674 -14.95 54.90 -14.49
C GLY A 674 -14.29 54.90 -13.10
N GLU A 675 -14.50 53.85 -12.31
CA GLU A 675 -13.90 53.69 -10.99
C GLU A 675 -12.37 53.55 -11.05
N ALA A 676 -11.87 52.73 -11.98
CA ALA A 676 -10.44 52.47 -12.13
C ALA A 676 -9.65 53.73 -12.53
N THR A 677 -10.28 54.64 -13.29
CA THR A 677 -9.67 55.87 -13.83
C THR A 677 -9.75 57.08 -12.90
N GLY A 678 -10.60 57.04 -11.86
CA GLY A 678 -10.83 58.15 -10.91
C GLY A 678 -9.65 58.51 -9.97
N VAL A 679 -8.49 57.85 -10.09
CA VAL A 679 -7.29 58.14 -9.29
C VAL A 679 -6.12 58.46 -10.22
N ASP A 680 -5.30 59.45 -9.85
CA ASP A 680 -4.15 59.89 -10.63
C ASP A 680 -3.10 58.75 -10.77
N GLY A 681 -2.67 58.44 -11.99
CA GLY A 681 -1.73 57.36 -12.27
C GLY A 681 -1.53 57.09 -13.77
N ARG A 682 -0.52 56.27 -14.10
CA ARG A 682 -0.24 55.79 -15.46
C ARG A 682 -1.20 54.64 -15.87
N ALA A 683 -1.22 54.26 -17.15
CA ALA A 683 -2.10 53.22 -17.69
C ALA A 683 -1.92 51.86 -16.98
N GLU A 684 -0.73 51.54 -16.49
CA GLU A 684 -0.44 50.27 -15.80
C GLU A 684 -1.26 50.11 -14.52
N ARG A 685 -1.45 51.20 -13.77
CA ARG A 685 -2.27 51.18 -12.54
C ARG A 685 -3.75 51.01 -12.85
N VAL A 686 -4.23 51.62 -13.93
CA VAL A 686 -5.61 51.46 -14.39
C VAL A 686 -5.84 50.01 -14.83
N ALA A 687 -4.93 49.46 -15.64
CA ALA A 687 -4.97 48.07 -16.09
C ALA A 687 -4.90 47.05 -14.94
N GLU A 688 -4.07 47.31 -13.91
CA GLU A 688 -3.98 46.47 -12.72
C GLU A 688 -5.31 46.45 -11.93
N ARG A 689 -5.93 47.60 -11.72
CA ARG A 689 -7.22 47.70 -11.02
C ARG A 689 -8.35 47.03 -11.79
N LEU A 690 -8.40 47.26 -13.11
CA LEU A 690 -9.35 46.59 -13.98
C LEU A 690 -9.15 45.08 -13.95
N GLY A 691 -7.91 44.60 -14.03
CA GLY A 691 -7.60 43.18 -13.94
C GLY A 691 -8.04 42.55 -12.61
N LEU A 692 -7.81 43.23 -11.49
CA LEU A 692 -8.28 42.78 -10.17
C LEU A 692 -9.81 42.81 -10.06
N ALA A 693 -10.48 43.80 -10.64
CA ALA A 693 -11.94 43.87 -10.65
C ALA A 693 -12.55 42.75 -11.50
N VAL A 694 -12.03 42.53 -12.71
CA VAL A 694 -12.44 41.43 -13.59
C VAL A 694 -12.19 40.09 -12.92
N GLN A 695 -11.06 39.88 -12.24
CA GLN A 695 -10.76 38.63 -11.55
C GLN A 695 -11.68 38.35 -10.34
N LYS A 696 -12.17 39.39 -9.66
CA LYS A 696 -13.13 39.23 -8.55
C LYS A 696 -14.50 38.75 -9.05
N VAL A 697 -14.91 39.19 -10.23
CA VAL A 697 -16.20 38.83 -10.84
C VAL A 697 -16.10 37.52 -11.62
N LEU A 698 -14.98 37.28 -12.29
CA LEU A 698 -14.72 36.11 -13.13
C LEU A 698 -13.44 35.34 -12.70
N PRO A 699 -13.58 34.35 -11.81
CA PRO A 699 -12.51 33.45 -11.40
C PRO A 699 -11.93 32.66 -12.58
N VAL A 700 -10.65 32.34 -12.52
CA VAL A 700 -9.91 31.61 -13.58
C VAL A 700 -10.59 30.30 -14.04
N PRO A 701 -11.16 29.44 -13.16
CA PRO A 701 -11.78 28.18 -13.59
C PRO A 701 -13.06 28.34 -14.42
N GLN A 702 -13.62 29.55 -14.52
CA GLN A 702 -14.87 29.86 -15.21
C GLN A 702 -14.64 30.71 -16.48
N ARG A 703 -13.37 30.84 -16.91
CA ARG A 703 -13.00 31.54 -18.14
C ARG A 703 -13.03 30.58 -19.31
N ASP A 704 -14.13 30.63 -20.04
CA ASP A 704 -14.33 29.82 -21.24
C ASP A 704 -13.76 30.50 -22.50
N ASP A 705 -13.35 31.78 -22.40
CA ASP A 705 -12.78 32.56 -23.50
C ASP A 705 -11.58 33.43 -23.07
N ASP A 706 -10.83 33.90 -24.05
CA ASP A 706 -9.67 34.76 -23.85
C ASP A 706 -10.11 36.17 -23.41
N ILE A 707 -9.22 36.87 -22.70
CA ILE A 707 -9.47 38.25 -22.31
C ILE A 707 -8.25 39.09 -22.61
N ALA A 708 -8.39 40.07 -23.50
CA ALA A 708 -7.41 41.13 -23.69
C ALA A 708 -7.99 42.48 -23.24
N LEU A 709 -7.20 43.24 -22.48
CA LEU A 709 -7.47 44.62 -22.08
C LEU A 709 -6.32 45.52 -22.52
N VAL A 710 -6.59 46.49 -23.39
CA VAL A 710 -5.63 47.51 -23.82
C VAL A 710 -6.03 48.86 -23.24
N VAL A 711 -5.16 49.45 -22.44
CA VAL A 711 -5.40 50.73 -21.76
C VAL A 711 -4.45 51.78 -22.31
N LEU A 712 -5.03 52.88 -22.80
CA LEU A 712 -4.32 54.06 -23.30
C LEU A 712 -4.67 55.26 -22.42
N ARG A 713 -3.67 55.95 -21.86
CA ARG A 713 -3.89 57.15 -21.05
C ARG A 713 -3.02 58.30 -21.53
N ILE A 714 -3.64 59.45 -21.82
CA ILE A 714 -2.89 60.64 -22.25
C ILE A 714 -2.23 61.29 -21.04
N THR A 715 -0.91 61.43 -21.06
CA THR A 715 -0.11 62.01 -19.97
C THR A 715 0.47 63.39 -20.31
N GLY A 716 0.48 63.76 -21.60
CA GLY A 716 1.16 64.95 -22.11
C GLY A 716 2.67 64.76 -22.21
N ASP A 717 3.34 65.61 -22.98
CA ASP A 717 4.81 65.65 -23.03
C ASP A 717 5.35 66.10 -21.67
N SER A 718 5.96 65.20 -20.91
CA SER A 718 6.78 65.62 -19.78
C SER A 718 8.04 66.34 -20.31
N ILE A 719 8.09 67.66 -20.16
CA ILE A 719 9.36 68.37 -19.97
C ILE A 719 9.81 68.05 -18.54
N ASP A 720 10.47 66.92 -18.35
CA ASP A 720 11.37 66.73 -17.21
C ASP A 720 12.80 66.96 -17.70
N GLY A 721 13.12 68.25 -17.76
CA GLY A 721 14.40 68.81 -18.14
C GLY A 721 14.51 70.25 -17.62
N ALA A 722 14.18 70.47 -16.34
CA ALA A 722 14.60 71.67 -15.62
C ALA A 722 15.89 71.34 -14.86
N GLY A 723 17.03 71.52 -15.54
CA GLY A 723 18.36 71.29 -14.97
C GLY A 723 19.53 71.38 -15.93
N GLY A 724 19.62 72.45 -16.73
CA GLY A 724 20.88 72.96 -17.32
C GLY A 724 21.36 72.32 -18.63
N GLY A 725 21.46 73.16 -19.68
CA GLY A 725 22.20 72.89 -20.92
C GLY A 725 23.71 72.69 -20.67
N ASP A 726 24.53 72.33 -21.65
CA ASP A 726 24.50 72.67 -23.07
C ASP A 726 25.22 71.60 -23.90
N ASP A 727 24.88 71.58 -25.19
CA ASP A 727 25.73 71.28 -26.34
C ASP A 727 26.65 70.04 -26.31
N ALA A 728 26.14 69.01 -26.99
CA ALA A 728 26.98 68.06 -27.70
C ALA A 728 27.71 68.77 -28.87
N SER A 729 28.99 69.09 -28.67
CA SER A 729 29.95 69.18 -29.76
C SER A 729 31.35 68.80 -29.28
N ALA A 730 31.82 67.68 -29.82
CA ALA A 730 33.23 67.29 -29.95
C ALA A 730 34.01 67.02 -28.65
N ASN A 731 34.12 65.75 -28.28
CA ASN A 731 35.42 65.06 -28.23
C ASN A 731 35.26 63.58 -27.91
N ALA A 732 35.93 62.76 -28.73
CA ALA A 732 36.38 61.45 -28.29
C ALA A 732 37.41 61.65 -27.16
N GLY A 733 37.20 61.03 -25.99
CA GLY A 733 38.18 61.09 -24.90
C GLY A 733 37.69 60.47 -23.58
N GLU A 734 38.14 59.23 -23.34
CA GLU A 734 38.35 58.52 -22.05
C GLU A 734 37.20 58.32 -21.02
N PRO A 735 37.18 57.18 -20.29
CA PRO A 735 36.09 56.80 -19.40
C PRO A 735 36.16 57.52 -18.04
N ALA A 736 35.03 58.08 -17.60
CA ALA A 736 34.85 58.69 -16.28
C ALA A 736 35.00 57.66 -15.13
N GLU A 737 35.61 58.09 -14.02
CA GLU A 737 35.85 57.28 -12.82
C GLU A 737 34.56 56.69 -12.23
N VAL A 738 34.56 55.38 -12.06
CA VAL A 738 33.47 54.56 -11.52
C VAL A 738 33.67 54.41 -10.00
N ALA A 739 32.77 54.98 -9.19
CA ALA A 739 32.85 54.87 -7.72
C ALA A 739 32.40 53.47 -7.26
N VAL A 740 33.29 52.69 -6.64
CA VAL A 740 33.00 51.33 -6.15
C VAL A 740 32.19 51.41 -4.85
N LEU A 741 30.99 50.83 -4.85
CA LEU A 741 30.06 50.77 -3.72
C LEU A 741 30.35 49.57 -2.81
N GLY A 742 30.93 48.49 -3.36
CA GLY A 742 31.37 47.33 -2.58
C GLY A 742 32.11 46.30 -3.43
N GLU A 743 33.07 45.60 -2.84
CA GLU A 743 33.74 44.45 -3.47
C GLU A 743 33.90 43.32 -2.44
N ARG A 744 33.57 42.08 -2.84
CA ARG A 744 33.69 40.88 -1.99
C ARG A 744 33.99 39.63 -2.81
N SER A 745 34.84 38.76 -2.27
CA SER A 745 35.12 37.42 -2.82
C SER A 745 34.24 36.35 -2.18
N PHE A 746 33.88 35.35 -2.98
CA PHE A 746 33.04 34.22 -2.63
C PHE A 746 33.70 32.91 -3.05
N ASP A 747 33.62 31.94 -2.17
CA ASP A 747 34.03 30.56 -2.37
C ASP A 747 33.16 29.85 -3.42
N ARG A 748 33.74 28.89 -4.14
CA ARG A 748 33.10 28.20 -5.27
C ARG A 748 32.14 27.08 -4.83
N THR A 749 31.19 27.37 -3.94
CA THR A 749 30.17 26.42 -3.49
C THR A 749 28.76 26.84 -3.92
N PRO A 750 27.81 25.89 -4.13
CA PRO A 750 26.42 26.23 -4.46
C PRO A 750 25.74 27.14 -3.42
N GLY A 751 26.11 27.02 -2.15
CA GLY A 751 25.58 27.86 -1.06
C GLY A 751 26.00 29.33 -1.19
N SER A 752 27.16 29.61 -1.80
CA SER A 752 27.71 30.96 -1.94
C SER A 752 26.90 31.83 -2.91
N VAL A 753 26.09 31.24 -3.81
CA VAL A 753 25.18 31.97 -4.72
C VAL A 753 24.11 32.74 -3.93
N ALA A 754 23.51 32.11 -2.91
CA ALA A 754 22.48 32.77 -2.11
C ALA A 754 23.07 33.95 -1.31
N VAL A 755 24.27 33.76 -0.75
CA VAL A 755 24.99 34.80 0.00
C VAL A 755 25.42 35.95 -0.92
N ALA A 756 25.83 35.65 -2.15
CA ALA A 756 26.18 36.63 -3.17
C ALA A 756 25.00 37.52 -3.56
N ARG A 757 23.80 36.96 -3.73
CA ARG A 757 22.58 37.75 -4.02
C ARG A 757 22.26 38.73 -2.89
N GLU A 758 22.25 38.25 -1.64
CA GLU A 758 21.94 39.11 -0.48
C GLU A 758 23.01 40.21 -0.31
N TYR A 759 24.27 39.90 -0.59
CA TYR A 759 25.34 40.89 -0.58
C TYR A 759 25.11 42.00 -1.59
N VAL A 760 24.77 41.68 -2.85
CA VAL A 760 24.54 42.71 -3.87
C VAL A 760 23.29 43.54 -3.57
N VAL A 761 22.19 42.90 -3.16
CA VAL A 761 20.94 43.60 -2.78
C VAL A 761 21.18 44.57 -1.62
N SER A 762 21.86 44.13 -0.57
CA SER A 762 22.18 44.98 0.59
C SER A 762 23.18 46.09 0.28
N THR A 763 24.11 45.87 -0.66
CA THR A 763 25.08 46.88 -1.10
C THR A 763 24.44 47.97 -1.97
N VAL A 764 23.44 47.60 -2.78
CA VAL A 764 22.70 48.53 -3.64
C VAL A 764 21.62 49.29 -2.86
N ALA A 765 20.91 48.62 -1.94
CA ALA A 765 19.90 49.21 -1.06
C ALA A 765 18.80 50.02 -1.78
N MET A 766 18.35 49.55 -2.95
CA MET A 766 17.28 50.16 -3.75
C MET A 766 16.19 49.14 -4.07
N PRO A 767 15.06 49.12 -3.31
CA PRO A 767 14.05 48.05 -3.38
C PRO A 767 13.45 47.81 -4.77
N MET A 768 13.41 48.84 -5.63
CA MET A 768 12.92 48.73 -7.01
C MET A 768 13.75 47.79 -7.90
N PHE A 769 14.98 47.47 -7.50
CA PHE A 769 15.89 46.60 -8.24
C PHE A 769 16.11 45.24 -7.56
N ASP A 770 15.49 44.96 -6.42
CA ASP A 770 15.78 43.76 -5.63
C ASP A 770 15.56 42.47 -6.41
N ASP A 771 14.42 42.31 -7.08
CA ASP A 771 14.11 41.11 -7.87
C ASP A 771 15.06 40.97 -9.07
N SER A 772 15.34 42.09 -9.74
CA SER A 772 16.26 42.18 -10.86
C SER A 772 17.69 41.80 -10.48
N LEU A 773 18.19 42.32 -9.36
CA LEU A 773 19.50 42.02 -8.82
C LEU A 773 19.60 40.58 -8.35
N ARG A 774 18.58 40.07 -7.63
CA ARG A 774 18.54 38.67 -7.18
C ARG A 774 18.63 37.73 -8.38
N LEU A 775 17.83 37.98 -9.41
CA LEU A 775 17.76 37.12 -10.59
C LEU A 775 19.09 37.17 -11.39
N ALA A 776 19.58 38.35 -11.74
CA ALA A 776 20.81 38.50 -12.54
C ALA A 776 22.07 37.99 -11.79
N VAL A 777 22.18 38.26 -10.49
CA VAL A 777 23.31 37.79 -9.67
C VAL A 777 23.24 36.28 -9.47
N SER A 778 22.04 35.69 -9.32
CA SER A 778 21.90 34.23 -9.19
C SER A 778 22.47 33.52 -10.41
N GLU A 779 22.14 33.99 -11.62
CA GLU A 779 22.60 33.37 -12.86
C GLU A 779 24.11 33.53 -13.08
N LEU A 780 24.63 34.74 -12.90
CA LEU A 780 26.05 35.01 -13.12
C LEU A 780 26.94 34.37 -12.05
N ALA A 781 26.51 34.35 -10.79
CA ALA A 781 27.24 33.66 -9.72
C ALA A 781 27.17 32.14 -9.88
N THR A 782 26.04 31.58 -10.32
CA THR A 782 25.93 30.15 -10.64
C THR A 782 26.88 29.77 -11.78
N ASN A 783 26.99 30.60 -12.82
CA ASN A 783 27.95 30.40 -13.89
C ASN A 783 29.41 30.45 -13.38
N ALA A 784 29.72 31.37 -12.47
CA ALA A 784 31.05 31.44 -11.85
C ALA A 784 31.32 30.19 -10.99
N VAL A 785 30.35 29.72 -10.20
CA VAL A 785 30.46 28.48 -9.41
C VAL A 785 30.70 27.27 -10.31
N ILE A 786 30.03 27.17 -11.46
CA ILE A 786 30.18 26.03 -12.37
C ILE A 786 31.52 26.07 -13.14
N HIS A 787 31.95 27.24 -13.60
CA HIS A 787 33.03 27.35 -14.60
C HIS A 787 34.37 27.92 -14.11
N ALA A 788 34.43 28.52 -12.92
CA ALA A 788 35.68 29.01 -12.34
C ALA A 788 36.54 27.85 -11.80
N ARG A 789 37.86 28.02 -11.83
CA ARG A 789 38.84 27.13 -11.18
C ARG A 789 39.15 27.59 -9.75
N SER A 790 38.95 28.87 -9.44
CA SER A 790 39.09 29.47 -8.10
C SER A 790 37.81 30.13 -7.59
N ASP A 791 37.89 30.76 -6.41
CA ASP A 791 36.89 31.67 -5.88
C ASP A 791 36.58 32.79 -6.88
N PHE A 792 35.34 33.28 -6.87
CA PHE A 792 34.87 34.35 -7.74
C PHE A 792 34.61 35.63 -6.94
N ARG A 793 34.70 36.78 -7.58
CA ARG A 793 34.60 38.09 -6.92
C ARG A 793 33.47 38.91 -7.51
N ILE A 794 32.72 39.59 -6.64
CA ILE A 794 31.68 40.53 -7.06
C ILE A 794 32.10 41.95 -6.70
N ARG A 795 32.03 42.85 -7.67
CA ARG A 795 32.23 44.29 -7.50
C ARG A 795 30.97 45.05 -7.91
N VAL A 796 30.46 45.89 -7.04
CA VAL A 796 29.30 46.76 -7.27
C VAL A 796 29.80 48.20 -7.34
N SER A 797 29.36 48.95 -8.33
CA SER A 797 29.83 50.32 -8.56
C SER A 797 28.74 51.22 -9.13
N ALA A 798 28.85 52.52 -8.88
CA ALA A 798 27.99 53.54 -9.47
C ALA A 798 28.51 53.92 -10.86
N ALA A 799 27.67 53.78 -11.88
CA ALA A 799 28.00 54.07 -13.27
C ALA A 799 27.01 55.12 -13.81
N GLY A 800 27.39 56.40 -13.72
CA GLY A 800 26.52 57.52 -14.16
C GLY A 800 25.19 57.57 -13.40
N THR A 801 24.07 57.42 -14.10
CA THR A 801 22.71 57.35 -13.51
C THR A 801 22.28 55.90 -13.23
N GLY A 802 23.21 55.00 -12.94
CA GLY A 802 22.90 53.58 -12.79
C GLY A 802 23.87 52.83 -11.89
N ILE A 803 23.60 51.54 -11.70
CA ILE A 803 24.39 50.62 -10.88
C ILE A 803 24.97 49.55 -11.79
N ARG A 804 26.28 49.35 -11.68
CA ARG A 804 27.02 48.30 -12.38
C ARG A 804 27.47 47.23 -11.41
N VAL A 805 27.13 45.99 -11.71
CA VAL A 805 27.55 44.80 -10.97
C VAL A 805 28.45 43.97 -11.87
N GLU A 806 29.65 43.65 -11.39
CA GLU A 806 30.66 42.88 -12.08
C GLU A 806 30.99 41.61 -11.30
N ILE A 807 31.01 40.46 -11.98
CA ILE A 807 31.38 39.16 -11.42
C ILE A 807 32.64 38.70 -12.16
N GLN A 808 33.72 38.54 -11.41
CA GLN A 808 35.06 38.20 -11.91
C GLN A 808 35.41 36.78 -11.50
N ASP A 809 35.85 35.99 -12.48
CA ASP A 809 36.30 34.61 -12.29
C ASP A 809 37.52 34.31 -13.16
N ASP A 810 38.21 33.19 -12.89
CA ASP A 810 39.43 32.75 -13.58
C ASP A 810 39.16 31.77 -14.75
N SER A 811 37.92 31.75 -15.25
CA SER A 811 37.52 31.00 -16.43
C SER A 811 37.81 31.77 -17.71
N GLU A 812 38.62 31.19 -18.60
CA GLU A 812 38.88 31.73 -19.94
C GLU A 812 37.71 31.47 -20.91
N ARG A 813 36.71 30.68 -20.48
CA ARG A 813 35.54 30.36 -21.30
C ARG A 813 34.59 31.55 -21.32
N LEU A 814 34.51 32.27 -22.44
CA LEU A 814 33.55 33.36 -22.60
C LEU A 814 32.09 32.83 -22.48
N PRO A 815 31.20 33.58 -21.81
CA PRO A 815 29.78 33.26 -21.77
C PRO A 815 29.23 33.26 -23.22
N ILE A 816 28.71 32.12 -23.67
CA ILE A 816 28.17 31.99 -25.04
C ILE A 816 26.73 32.51 -25.03
N ARG A 817 26.44 33.52 -25.87
CA ARG A 817 25.07 34.00 -26.10
C ARG A 817 24.32 32.94 -26.90
N ASN A 818 23.71 31.97 -26.21
CA ASN A 818 22.84 30.99 -26.84
C ASN A 818 21.51 31.65 -27.18
N HIS A 819 21.19 31.79 -28.47
CA HIS A 819 19.81 31.98 -28.94
C HIS A 819 19.05 30.66 -28.79
N GLN A 820 18.86 30.20 -27.56
CA GLN A 820 17.96 29.11 -27.28
C GLN A 820 16.58 29.68 -26.92
N PRO A 821 15.48 29.02 -27.34
CA PRO A 821 14.14 29.38 -26.90
C PRO A 821 14.05 29.33 -25.36
N PHE A 822 13.12 30.10 -24.80
CA PHE A 822 12.95 30.31 -23.35
C PHE A 822 12.77 29.01 -22.52
N ASN A 823 12.54 27.87 -23.19
CA ASN A 823 12.28 26.55 -22.63
C ASN A 823 13.54 25.68 -22.35
N ALA A 824 14.74 26.03 -22.81
CA ALA A 824 15.94 25.19 -22.60
C ALA A 824 16.30 25.05 -21.11
N VAL A 825 16.43 23.82 -20.59
CA VAL A 825 16.63 23.52 -19.14
C VAL A 825 18.04 23.87 -18.63
N SER A 826 19.00 24.13 -19.52
CA SER A 826 20.31 24.71 -19.18
C SER A 826 20.74 25.73 -20.26
N GLY A 827 21.60 26.69 -19.91
CA GLY A 827 22.09 27.72 -20.85
C GLY A 827 21.33 29.06 -20.86
N ARG A 828 20.38 29.28 -19.94
CA ARG A 828 19.58 30.53 -19.82
C ARG A 828 20.32 31.73 -19.24
N GLY A 829 21.46 31.52 -18.58
CA GLY A 829 22.01 32.50 -17.63
C GLY A 829 22.28 33.89 -18.20
N ILE A 830 22.71 33.99 -19.47
CA ILE A 830 22.88 35.29 -20.12
C ILE A 830 21.55 35.89 -20.59
N GLY A 831 20.61 35.08 -21.08
CA GLY A 831 19.33 35.55 -21.61
C GLY A 831 18.46 36.20 -20.54
N ILE A 832 18.57 35.73 -19.29
CA ILE A 832 17.94 36.34 -18.12
C ILE A 832 18.57 37.70 -17.79
N VAL A 833 19.90 37.81 -17.83
CA VAL A 833 20.62 39.08 -17.63
C VAL A 833 20.29 40.08 -18.74
N ASP A 834 20.14 39.64 -19.99
CA ASP A 834 19.73 40.44 -21.15
C ASP A 834 18.30 41.00 -21.01
N HIS A 835 17.44 40.34 -20.24
CA HIS A 835 16.05 40.76 -20.01
C HIS A 835 15.91 41.79 -18.88
N VAL A 836 16.80 41.70 -17.90
CA VAL A 836 16.72 42.45 -16.64
C VAL A 836 17.65 43.67 -16.62
N ALA A 837 18.79 43.60 -17.30
CA ALA A 837 19.78 44.67 -17.35
C ALA A 837 19.52 45.65 -18.50
N ALA A 838 19.81 46.93 -18.27
CA ALA A 838 19.78 47.96 -19.32
C ALA A 838 20.92 47.74 -20.34
N ARG A 839 22.07 47.28 -19.86
CA ARG A 839 23.21 46.83 -20.66
C ARG A 839 24.02 45.80 -19.90
N TRP A 840 24.69 44.90 -20.60
CA TRP A 840 25.64 43.96 -20.01
C TRP A 840 26.76 43.64 -21.00
N GLY A 841 27.84 43.07 -20.50
CA GLY A 841 28.99 42.72 -21.32
C GLY A 841 29.98 41.82 -20.61
N VAL A 842 31.03 41.45 -21.34
CA VAL A 842 32.12 40.62 -20.83
C VAL A 842 33.43 41.32 -21.15
N THR A 843 34.23 41.55 -20.12
CA THR A 843 35.57 42.12 -20.22
C THR A 843 36.58 41.00 -19.98
N PRO A 844 37.37 40.58 -20.99
CA PRO A 844 38.44 39.61 -20.79
C PRO A 844 39.50 40.18 -19.82
N MET A 845 40.00 39.35 -18.89
CA MET A 845 41.06 39.72 -17.96
C MET A 845 42.24 38.75 -18.12
N VAL A 846 43.45 39.15 -17.70
CA VAL A 846 44.61 38.25 -17.75
C VAL A 846 44.38 37.10 -16.77
N GLY A 847 44.16 35.89 -17.29
CA GLY A 847 43.88 34.69 -16.50
C GLY A 847 42.41 34.52 -16.07
N GLY A 848 41.46 35.21 -16.71
CA GLY A 848 40.04 35.12 -16.37
C GLY A 848 39.12 36.04 -17.17
N LYS A 849 37.93 36.31 -16.65
CA LYS A 849 36.96 37.23 -17.26
C LYS A 849 36.18 37.99 -16.19
N SER A 850 35.63 39.13 -16.59
CA SER A 850 34.63 39.87 -15.82
C SER A 850 33.34 39.96 -16.61
N VAL A 851 32.27 39.34 -16.11
CA VAL A 851 30.92 39.50 -16.66
C VAL A 851 30.21 40.57 -15.87
N TRP A 852 29.70 41.60 -16.54
CA TRP A 852 29.10 42.75 -15.89
C TRP A 852 27.75 43.09 -16.48
N PHE A 853 26.86 43.65 -15.66
CA PHE A 853 25.58 44.18 -16.08
C PHE A 853 25.26 45.49 -15.36
N GLU A 854 24.42 46.30 -15.97
CA GLU A 854 24.03 47.60 -15.45
C GLU A 854 22.51 47.80 -15.40
N LEU A 855 22.05 48.40 -14.32
CA LEU A 855 20.68 48.83 -14.10
C LEU A 855 20.64 50.36 -14.12
N GLN A 856 19.62 50.93 -14.78
CA GLN A 856 19.46 52.37 -14.93
C GLN A 856 18.39 52.86 -13.96
N LEU A 857 18.69 53.91 -13.18
CA LEU A 857 17.78 54.54 -12.21
C LEU A 857 16.57 55.19 -12.86
#